data_AF-A0A1X0P293-F1
#
_entry.id   AF-A0A1X0P293-F1
#
_cell.length_a   1.000
_cell.length_b   1.000
_cell.length_c   1.000
_cell.angle_alpha   90.00
_cell.angle_beta   90.00
_cell.angle_gamma   90.00
#
_symmetry.space_group_name_H-M   'P 1'
#
loop_
_entity.id
_entity.type
_entity.pdbx_description
1 polymer ?
#
loop_
_entity_poly.entity_id
_entity_poly.type
_entity_poly.pdbx_seq_one_letter_code
_entity_poly.pdbx_strand_id
1 'polypeptide(L)'
;MSMLACFTSLSNLITVAPSELQAQYYAAVESCEVAEQAEAAAKKEWHEKSALLLKAEVNTKKRYLGHAECWKAQVALLEKIEQRYAAEYEGCLCYRDCMKHKHGADSKKAQIAQHRAELARTMEFVCTEGSPYWTKWNKLSTKASWVLDQLKAEGYDNIADELFRTKKAFCDRIEKESNSEAFRNARNAAGEALDKWEQENDRAAWNKAKRTYDAELAKWNEFIPKGEQYAKELEETINSCIKSFAPISELLSHHIGKSVVELQEEAKQDPHAAKDLELLKKYDAAAKIYQVTNKAEAAAKKERDEKRTLAEGTQKGTKEDYLAWAEKQKAEITFLEKKEQRCGAEYAVYGRYADFMKHEHGAASKKAQKAQYRAELSRTREFVCTESSPYWIKWYKLSTKASWVYHQLKAEGSDNCADELKRHVEAFWNRIKEFNGEAFCTARNLAVEALNKWEQENDYTGWNEAKRTYDAALAKWNNFKPKGELYAKELEEQICKCVQNYSTVHAIVHDYEISALKDELEQKDQQIGALMDQLGWKGQKIDDLEDKLGQRDHEIALLKDELGRNSHQTDGLENELGRKGQEIAALSDELDQQSRENDILYGRIGELERTVGEMRTWIQSLIHMNQSSISWQYKQLEELEALARTTLEQEWQHWSEKTMYSHAHLVNWIQERIAEMTALEEEEATTRNKYKHEFYDSIKEIERVRFALGVVLSGWILE
;
A
#
# COMPACT_ATOMS: atom_id res chain seq x y z
N MET A 1 -65.81 -41.38 45.87
CA MET A 1 -66.17 -40.95 47.24
C MET A 1 -65.79 -39.47 47.47
N SER A 2 -66.31 -38.51 46.68
CA SER A 2 -65.98 -37.07 46.84
C SER A 2 -67.13 -36.11 46.53
N MET A 3 -68.40 -36.57 46.60
CA MET A 3 -69.56 -35.67 46.53
C MET A 3 -70.03 -35.17 47.91
N LEU A 4 -69.63 -35.84 49.00
CA LEU A 4 -70.02 -35.47 50.37
C LEU A 4 -69.22 -34.27 50.95
N ALA A 5 -68.07 -33.90 50.37
CA ALA A 5 -67.31 -32.72 50.80
C ALA A 5 -67.82 -31.39 50.21
N CYS A 6 -68.56 -31.41 49.10
CA CYS A 6 -69.12 -30.17 48.51
C CYS A 6 -70.31 -29.60 49.29
N PHE A 7 -71.09 -30.45 49.98
CA PHE A 7 -72.27 -29.98 50.73
C PHE A 7 -71.92 -29.28 52.04
N THR A 8 -70.80 -29.63 52.69
CA THR A 8 -70.32 -28.96 53.90
C THR A 8 -69.78 -27.55 53.63
N SER A 9 -69.25 -27.27 52.43
CA SER A 9 -68.75 -25.94 52.08
C SER A 9 -69.86 -24.91 51.79
N LEU A 10 -71.04 -25.36 51.34
CA LEU A 10 -72.17 -24.48 51.01
C LEU A 10 -72.92 -23.99 52.26
N SER A 11 -72.95 -24.76 53.36
CA SER A 11 -73.58 -24.32 54.62
C SER A 11 -72.76 -23.27 55.38
N ASN A 12 -71.43 -23.26 55.24
CA ASN A 12 -70.58 -22.28 55.92
C ASN A 12 -70.56 -20.89 55.24
N LEU A 13 -71.01 -20.78 53.99
CA LEU A 13 -71.12 -19.50 53.27
C LEU A 13 -72.29 -18.63 53.75
N ILE A 14 -73.26 -19.21 54.46
CA ILE A 14 -74.45 -18.49 54.95
C ILE A 14 -74.11 -17.61 56.19
N THR A 15 -72.96 -17.80 56.82
CA THR A 15 -72.55 -17.10 58.05
C THR A 15 -71.41 -16.09 57.88
N VAL A 16 -70.81 -15.98 56.70
CA VAL A 16 -69.69 -15.04 56.47
C VAL A 16 -70.21 -13.62 56.28
N ALA A 17 -69.69 -12.66 57.04
CA ALA A 17 -70.14 -11.27 56.94
C ALA A 17 -69.79 -10.67 55.56
N PRO A 18 -70.65 -9.82 54.97
CA PRO A 18 -70.37 -9.19 53.67
C PRO A 18 -69.04 -8.43 53.62
N SER A 19 -68.62 -7.84 54.75
CA SER A 19 -67.35 -7.15 54.92
C SER A 19 -66.14 -8.09 54.85
N GLU A 20 -66.29 -9.34 55.28
CA GLU A 20 -65.24 -10.35 55.26
C GLU A 20 -65.01 -10.88 53.84
N LEU A 21 -66.07 -11.15 53.08
CA LEU A 21 -65.96 -11.51 51.65
C LEU A 21 -65.32 -10.38 50.81
N GLN A 22 -65.65 -9.13 51.14
CA GLN A 22 -65.04 -7.98 50.49
C GLN A 22 -63.55 -7.83 50.85
N ALA A 23 -63.17 -8.07 52.11
CA ALA A 23 -61.77 -8.07 52.53
C ALA A 23 -60.96 -9.20 51.86
N GLN A 24 -61.53 -10.41 51.76
CA GLN A 24 -60.92 -11.54 51.03
C GLN A 24 -60.69 -11.21 49.56
N TYR A 25 -61.65 -10.58 48.89
CA TYR A 25 -61.49 -10.13 47.52
C TYR A 25 -60.36 -9.09 47.36
N TYR A 26 -60.29 -8.08 48.22
CA TYR A 26 -59.20 -7.09 48.15
C TYR A 26 -57.83 -7.72 48.43
N ALA A 27 -57.73 -8.64 49.39
CA ALA A 27 -56.49 -9.36 49.66
C ALA A 27 -56.04 -10.22 48.46
N ALA A 28 -56.98 -10.83 47.74
CA ALA A 28 -56.68 -11.59 46.53
C ALA A 28 -56.24 -10.69 45.36
N VAL A 29 -56.83 -9.51 45.21
CA VAL A 29 -56.39 -8.48 44.23
C VAL A 29 -54.98 -8.02 44.55
N GLU A 30 -54.67 -7.66 45.80
CA GLU A 30 -53.33 -7.26 46.23
C GLU A 30 -52.30 -8.37 45.98
N SER A 31 -52.66 -9.64 46.27
CA SER A 31 -51.81 -10.80 45.98
C SER A 31 -51.54 -10.97 44.48
N CYS A 32 -52.53 -10.68 43.63
CA CYS A 32 -52.38 -10.71 42.17
C CYS A 32 -51.44 -9.60 41.68
N GLU A 33 -51.58 -8.38 42.19
CA GLU A 33 -50.68 -7.25 41.87
C GLU A 33 -49.22 -7.56 42.27
N VAL A 34 -49.01 -8.15 43.46
CA VAL A 34 -47.67 -8.58 43.90
C VAL A 34 -47.11 -9.66 42.97
N ALA A 35 -47.93 -10.62 42.53
CA ALA A 35 -47.51 -11.65 41.60
C ALA A 35 -47.17 -11.09 40.20
N GLU A 36 -47.93 -10.11 39.71
CA GLU A 36 -47.65 -9.38 38.47
C GLU A 36 -46.31 -8.63 38.52
N GLN A 37 -46.01 -7.95 39.63
CA GLN A 37 -44.72 -7.29 39.82
C GLN A 37 -43.56 -8.29 39.84
N ALA A 38 -43.76 -9.44 40.48
CA ALA A 38 -42.76 -10.52 40.50
C ALA A 38 -42.54 -11.14 39.12
N GLU A 39 -43.60 -11.31 38.32
CA GLU A 39 -43.51 -11.74 36.92
C GLU A 39 -42.75 -10.71 36.07
N ALA A 40 -43.09 -9.42 36.17
CA ALA A 40 -42.42 -8.36 35.43
C ALA A 40 -40.91 -8.28 35.75
N ALA A 41 -40.55 -8.44 37.03
CA ALA A 41 -39.15 -8.52 37.45
C ALA A 41 -38.42 -9.73 36.86
N ALA A 42 -39.04 -10.92 36.90
CA ALA A 42 -38.47 -12.13 36.30
C ALA A 42 -38.35 -12.03 34.76
N LYS A 43 -39.33 -11.39 34.10
CA LYS A 43 -39.32 -11.14 32.65
C LYS A 43 -38.18 -10.22 32.27
N LYS A 44 -37.96 -9.15 33.05
CA LYS A 44 -36.82 -8.25 32.89
C LYS A 44 -35.48 -8.97 33.02
N GLU A 45 -35.31 -9.79 34.07
CA GLU A 45 -34.08 -10.59 34.27
C GLU A 45 -33.82 -11.53 33.09
N TRP A 46 -34.85 -12.22 32.60
CA TRP A 46 -34.74 -13.11 31.44
C TRP A 46 -34.32 -12.35 30.17
N HIS A 47 -34.90 -11.17 29.90
CA HIS A 47 -34.52 -10.34 28.76
C HIS A 47 -33.08 -9.82 28.88
N GLU A 48 -32.63 -9.40 30.06
CA GLU A 48 -31.25 -8.95 30.30
C GLU A 48 -30.24 -10.07 30.02
N LYS A 49 -30.50 -11.29 30.53
CA LYS A 49 -29.64 -12.46 30.25
C LYS A 49 -29.66 -12.86 28.78
N SER A 50 -30.83 -12.81 28.14
CA SER A 50 -30.97 -13.06 26.69
C SER A 50 -30.18 -12.05 25.84
N ALA A 51 -30.21 -10.78 26.23
CA ALA A 51 -29.48 -9.71 25.54
C ALA A 51 -27.96 -9.85 25.69
N LEU A 52 -27.47 -10.28 26.86
CA LEU A 52 -26.06 -10.60 27.08
C LEU A 52 -25.62 -11.79 26.22
N LEU A 53 -26.49 -12.79 26.07
CA LEU A 53 -26.22 -13.99 25.28
C LEU A 53 -26.02 -13.72 23.79
N LEU A 54 -26.80 -12.80 23.22
CA LEU A 54 -26.69 -12.40 21.80
C LEU A 54 -25.32 -11.81 21.45
N LYS A 55 -24.58 -11.30 22.43
CA LYS A 55 -23.23 -10.73 22.25
C LYS A 55 -22.11 -11.76 22.33
N ALA A 56 -22.39 -13.00 22.72
CA ALA A 56 -21.37 -14.04 22.91
C ALA A 56 -21.02 -14.78 21.61
N GLU A 57 -19.74 -15.11 21.41
CA GLU A 57 -19.25 -15.87 20.25
C GLU A 57 -19.91 -17.26 20.11
N VAL A 58 -20.30 -17.62 18.88
CA VAL A 58 -20.97 -18.88 18.54
C VAL A 58 -20.08 -20.09 18.88
N ASN A 59 -20.68 -21.18 19.39
CA ASN A 59 -20.01 -22.46 19.71
C ASN A 59 -18.88 -22.41 20.75
N THR A 60 -18.90 -21.44 21.66
CA THR A 60 -17.95 -21.37 22.78
C THR A 60 -18.57 -21.95 24.07
N LYS A 61 -17.73 -22.54 24.94
CA LYS A 61 -18.15 -22.96 26.31
C LYS A 61 -18.87 -21.81 27.05
N LYS A 62 -18.35 -20.59 26.91
CA LYS A 62 -18.93 -19.37 27.50
C LYS A 62 -20.35 -19.11 27.01
N ARG A 63 -20.62 -19.31 25.72
CA ARG A 63 -21.96 -19.14 25.15
C ARG A 63 -22.94 -20.19 25.68
N TYR A 64 -22.53 -21.45 25.78
CA TYR A 64 -23.38 -22.50 26.34
C TYR A 64 -23.73 -22.24 27.82
N LEU A 65 -22.77 -21.77 28.63
CA LEU A 65 -23.05 -21.35 30.01
C LEU A 65 -24.02 -20.16 30.06
N GLY A 66 -23.86 -19.17 29.19
CA GLY A 66 -24.81 -18.05 29.09
C GLY A 66 -26.21 -18.49 28.65
N HIS A 67 -26.31 -19.46 27.74
CA HIS A 67 -27.57 -20.07 27.33
C HIS A 67 -28.24 -20.78 28.51
N ALA A 68 -27.46 -21.54 29.31
CA ALA A 68 -27.95 -22.20 30.50
C ALA A 68 -28.50 -21.21 31.56
N GLU A 69 -27.83 -20.09 31.78
CA GLU A 69 -28.32 -19.03 32.69
C GLU A 69 -29.60 -18.36 32.19
N CYS A 70 -29.72 -18.18 30.88
CA CYS A 70 -30.93 -17.67 30.23
C CYS A 70 -32.12 -18.63 30.44
N TRP A 71 -31.94 -19.93 30.18
CA TRP A 71 -33.00 -20.93 30.42
C TRP A 71 -33.38 -21.02 31.90
N LYS A 72 -32.42 -20.91 32.82
CA LYS A 72 -32.70 -20.86 34.26
C LYS A 72 -33.59 -19.67 34.63
N ALA A 73 -33.33 -18.49 34.08
CA ALA A 73 -34.20 -17.33 34.28
C ALA A 73 -35.59 -17.52 33.64
N GLN A 74 -35.68 -18.23 32.51
CA GLN A 74 -36.98 -18.55 31.91
C GLN A 74 -37.80 -19.52 32.78
N VAL A 75 -37.17 -20.52 33.42
CA VAL A 75 -37.87 -21.38 34.39
C VAL A 75 -38.44 -20.54 35.54
N ALA A 76 -37.65 -19.62 36.08
CA ALA A 76 -38.09 -18.70 37.14
C ALA A 76 -39.25 -17.80 36.68
N LEU A 77 -39.20 -17.27 35.45
CA LEU A 77 -40.31 -16.52 34.85
C LEU A 77 -41.59 -17.37 34.78
N LEU A 78 -41.50 -18.61 34.29
CA LEU A 78 -42.64 -19.51 34.22
C LEU A 78 -43.21 -19.86 35.61
N GLU A 79 -42.37 -19.93 36.65
CA GLU A 79 -42.83 -20.05 38.04
C GLU A 79 -43.61 -18.84 38.52
N LYS A 80 -43.19 -17.62 38.15
CA LYS A 80 -43.93 -16.39 38.48
C LYS A 80 -45.24 -16.27 37.73
N ILE A 81 -45.28 -16.68 36.46
CA ILE A 81 -46.52 -16.75 35.67
C ILE A 81 -47.53 -17.70 36.33
N GLU A 82 -47.10 -18.88 36.78
CA GLU A 82 -48.00 -19.80 37.51
C GLU A 82 -48.51 -19.21 38.83
N GLN A 83 -47.65 -18.52 39.58
CA GLN A 83 -48.06 -17.83 40.82
C GLN A 83 -49.09 -16.74 40.55
N ARG A 84 -48.91 -15.97 39.46
CA ARG A 84 -49.89 -14.96 39.04
C ARG A 84 -51.21 -15.61 38.65
N TYR A 85 -51.21 -16.67 37.85
CA TYR A 85 -52.45 -17.36 37.47
C TYR A 85 -53.19 -17.97 38.67
N ALA A 86 -52.47 -18.50 39.64
CA ALA A 86 -53.07 -18.98 40.88
C ALA A 86 -53.74 -17.83 41.67
N ALA A 87 -53.06 -16.68 41.79
CA ALA A 87 -53.61 -15.50 42.46
C ALA A 87 -54.81 -14.90 41.70
N GLU A 88 -54.76 -14.85 40.37
CA GLU A 88 -55.85 -14.39 39.51
C GLU A 88 -57.08 -15.31 39.62
N TYR A 89 -56.87 -16.62 39.69
CA TYR A 89 -57.93 -17.59 39.91
C TYR A 89 -58.59 -17.41 41.29
N GLU A 90 -57.80 -17.27 42.35
CA GLU A 90 -58.31 -16.98 43.71
C GLU A 90 -59.09 -15.66 43.75
N GLY A 91 -58.59 -14.62 43.08
CA GLY A 91 -59.30 -13.35 42.91
C GLY A 91 -60.65 -13.53 42.20
N CYS A 92 -60.71 -14.32 41.13
CA CYS A 92 -61.95 -14.64 40.45
C CYS A 92 -62.93 -15.45 41.32
N LEU A 93 -62.43 -16.37 42.17
CA LEU A 93 -63.25 -17.11 43.12
C LEU A 93 -63.87 -16.19 44.17
N CYS A 94 -63.06 -15.31 44.78
CA CYS A 94 -63.53 -14.33 45.74
C CYS A 94 -64.54 -13.37 45.12
N TYR A 95 -64.29 -12.92 43.88
CA TYR A 95 -65.23 -12.08 43.12
C TYR A 95 -66.56 -12.78 42.86
N ARG A 96 -66.53 -14.06 42.47
CA ARG A 96 -67.73 -14.89 42.30
C ARG A 96 -68.55 -14.97 43.58
N ASP A 97 -67.92 -15.23 44.72
CA ASP A 97 -68.62 -15.41 45.99
C ASP A 97 -69.19 -14.09 46.50
N CYS A 98 -68.47 -12.98 46.33
CA CYS A 98 -68.96 -11.63 46.58
C CYS A 98 -70.19 -11.29 45.71
N MET A 99 -70.18 -11.64 44.41
CA MET A 99 -71.30 -11.38 43.51
C MET A 99 -72.52 -12.25 43.83
N LYS A 100 -72.31 -13.53 44.17
CA LYS A 100 -73.39 -14.44 44.63
C LYS A 100 -74.05 -13.92 45.90
N HIS A 101 -73.25 -13.46 46.86
CA HIS A 101 -73.77 -12.89 48.09
C HIS A 101 -74.54 -11.58 47.84
N LYS A 102 -73.99 -10.64 47.07
CA LYS A 102 -74.59 -9.30 46.86
C LYS A 102 -75.83 -9.30 45.97
N HIS A 103 -75.88 -10.16 44.97
CA HIS A 103 -76.90 -10.08 43.92
C HIS A 103 -77.77 -11.35 43.83
N GLY A 104 -77.46 -12.38 44.62
CA GLY A 104 -78.06 -13.70 44.50
C GLY A 104 -77.35 -14.55 43.44
N ALA A 105 -77.35 -15.87 43.65
CA ALA A 105 -76.65 -16.83 42.81
C ALA A 105 -77.12 -16.83 41.34
N ASP A 106 -78.39 -16.54 41.11
CA ASP A 106 -78.99 -16.54 39.76
C ASP A 106 -78.86 -15.20 39.03
N SER A 107 -78.27 -14.18 39.67
CA SER A 107 -78.09 -12.89 39.01
C SER A 107 -77.11 -12.98 37.84
N LYS A 108 -77.32 -12.12 36.83
CA LYS A 108 -76.40 -11.96 35.70
C LYS A 108 -74.94 -11.76 36.19
N LYS A 109 -74.74 -10.91 37.21
CA LYS A 109 -73.41 -10.61 37.76
C LYS A 109 -72.75 -11.83 38.39
N ALA A 110 -73.50 -12.62 39.17
CA ALA A 110 -72.99 -13.86 39.76
C ALA A 110 -72.66 -14.91 38.70
N GLN A 111 -73.46 -15.02 37.64
CA GLN A 111 -73.21 -15.94 36.52
C GLN A 111 -71.94 -15.54 35.73
N ILE A 112 -71.78 -14.25 35.41
CA ILE A 112 -70.57 -13.75 34.74
C ILE A 112 -69.32 -14.01 35.59
N ALA A 113 -69.38 -13.69 36.89
CA ALA A 113 -68.27 -13.93 37.81
C ALA A 113 -67.92 -15.41 37.93
N GLN A 114 -68.92 -16.30 37.93
CA GLN A 114 -68.70 -17.76 37.93
C GLN A 114 -67.98 -18.22 36.66
N HIS A 115 -68.35 -17.71 35.49
CA HIS A 115 -67.68 -18.06 34.24
C HIS A 115 -66.29 -17.45 34.11
N ARG A 116 -66.04 -16.26 34.66
CA ARG A 116 -64.68 -15.71 34.77
C ARG A 116 -63.78 -16.59 35.62
N ALA A 117 -64.27 -17.06 36.78
CA ALA A 117 -63.54 -18.01 37.60
C ALA A 117 -63.26 -19.34 36.86
N GLU A 118 -64.20 -19.81 36.05
CA GLU A 118 -64.01 -21.01 35.22
C GLU A 118 -62.93 -20.81 34.13
N LEU A 119 -62.93 -19.67 33.45
CA LEU A 119 -61.90 -19.32 32.45
C LEU A 119 -60.54 -19.03 33.08
N ALA A 120 -60.50 -18.47 34.29
CA ALA A 120 -59.28 -18.23 35.06
C ALA A 120 -58.67 -19.55 35.53
N ARG A 121 -59.49 -20.51 35.97
CA ARG A 121 -59.02 -21.88 36.29
C ARG A 121 -58.27 -22.50 35.12
N THR A 122 -58.71 -22.22 33.89
CA THR A 122 -58.06 -22.79 32.71
C THR A 122 -56.84 -22.01 32.19
N MET A 123 -56.42 -20.94 32.89
CA MET A 123 -55.19 -20.20 32.56
C MET A 123 -53.93 -21.03 32.69
N GLU A 124 -53.88 -21.95 33.66
CA GLU A 124 -52.75 -22.86 33.82
C GLU A 124 -52.53 -23.73 32.56
N PHE A 125 -53.57 -23.86 31.71
CA PHE A 125 -53.52 -24.62 30.47
C PHE A 125 -53.18 -23.84 29.21
N VAL A 126 -53.09 -22.52 29.28
CA VAL A 126 -52.88 -21.68 28.10
C VAL A 126 -51.70 -20.75 28.35
N CYS A 127 -50.52 -21.11 27.82
CA CYS A 127 -49.33 -20.28 27.93
C CYS A 127 -49.49 -18.97 27.13
N THR A 128 -49.07 -17.87 27.74
CA THR A 128 -48.91 -16.55 27.12
C THR A 128 -47.58 -16.47 26.37
N GLU A 129 -47.60 -15.74 25.25
CA GLU A 129 -46.46 -15.42 24.37
C GLU A 129 -45.67 -16.63 23.81
N GLY A 130 -46.20 -17.22 22.72
CA GLY A 130 -45.38 -17.93 21.71
C GLY A 130 -45.16 -19.43 21.93
N SER A 131 -45.70 -20.04 22.99
CA SER A 131 -45.62 -21.48 23.20
C SER A 131 -47.00 -22.15 23.14
N PRO A 132 -47.17 -23.29 22.44
CA PRO A 132 -48.39 -24.10 22.49
C PRO A 132 -48.48 -24.97 23.76
N TYR A 133 -47.48 -24.90 24.65
CA TYR A 133 -47.34 -25.86 25.75
C TYR A 133 -47.99 -25.39 27.06
N TRP A 134 -48.44 -26.38 27.84
CA TRP A 134 -48.78 -26.24 29.26
C TRP A 134 -47.63 -25.59 30.04
N THR A 135 -47.88 -24.69 31.00
CA THR A 135 -46.79 -24.01 31.72
C THR A 135 -45.84 -25.01 32.38
N LYS A 136 -46.40 -26.09 32.94
CA LYS A 136 -45.66 -27.24 33.47
C LYS A 136 -44.79 -27.95 32.43
N TRP A 137 -45.32 -28.24 31.24
CA TRP A 137 -44.58 -28.91 30.17
C TRP A 137 -43.54 -27.99 29.53
N ASN A 138 -43.82 -26.69 29.45
CA ASN A 138 -42.89 -25.67 29.00
C ASN A 138 -41.70 -25.56 29.97
N LYS A 139 -41.96 -25.57 31.29
CA LYS A 139 -40.90 -25.64 32.31
C LYS A 139 -40.03 -26.87 32.13
N LEU A 140 -40.61 -28.04 31.88
CA LEU A 140 -39.84 -29.26 31.65
C LEU A 140 -38.98 -29.19 30.39
N SER A 141 -39.53 -28.69 29.28
CA SER A 141 -38.79 -28.47 28.03
C SER A 141 -37.66 -27.43 28.19
N THR A 142 -37.93 -26.37 28.96
CA THR A 142 -36.95 -25.34 29.33
C THR A 142 -35.84 -25.94 30.20
N LYS A 143 -36.18 -26.77 31.19
CA LYS A 143 -35.24 -27.52 32.02
C LYS A 143 -34.37 -28.47 31.19
N ALA A 144 -34.94 -29.17 30.20
CA ALA A 144 -34.17 -29.98 29.26
C ALA A 144 -33.16 -29.15 28.46
N SER A 145 -33.55 -27.94 28.02
CA SER A 145 -32.67 -27.01 27.29
C SER A 145 -31.52 -26.50 28.17
N TRP A 146 -31.84 -26.17 29.43
CA TRP A 146 -30.84 -25.79 30.42
C TRP A 146 -29.79 -26.89 30.61
N VAL A 147 -30.21 -28.14 30.82
CA VAL A 147 -29.30 -29.29 31.00
C VAL A 147 -28.52 -29.58 29.71
N LEU A 148 -29.16 -29.47 28.54
CA LEU A 148 -28.51 -29.60 27.24
C LEU A 148 -27.31 -28.66 27.10
N ASP A 149 -27.52 -27.37 27.39
CA ASP A 149 -26.47 -26.37 27.25
C ASP A 149 -25.34 -26.56 28.28
N GLN A 150 -25.66 -27.04 29.49
CA GLN A 150 -24.62 -27.46 30.46
C GLN A 150 -23.79 -28.64 29.95
N LEU A 151 -24.43 -29.68 29.38
CA LEU A 151 -23.75 -30.83 28.81
C LEU A 151 -22.80 -30.41 27.68
N LYS A 152 -23.26 -29.54 26.77
CA LYS A 152 -22.43 -28.99 25.68
C LYS A 152 -21.28 -28.12 26.19
N ALA A 153 -21.50 -27.31 27.22
CA ALA A 153 -20.46 -26.51 27.84
C ALA A 153 -19.30 -27.37 28.39
N GLU A 154 -19.59 -28.58 28.87
CA GLU A 154 -18.58 -29.50 29.40
C GLU A 154 -18.03 -30.50 28.37
N GLY A 155 -18.60 -30.53 27.16
CA GLY A 155 -18.16 -31.39 26.05
C GLY A 155 -18.78 -32.80 26.05
N TYR A 156 -19.96 -32.97 26.65
CA TYR A 156 -20.75 -34.20 26.60
C TYR A 156 -21.73 -34.19 25.41
N ASP A 157 -21.20 -33.95 24.20
CA ASP A 157 -22.03 -33.71 23.00
C ASP A 157 -22.95 -34.89 22.67
N ASN A 158 -22.50 -36.13 22.89
CA ASN A 158 -23.29 -37.33 22.65
C ASN A 158 -24.53 -37.42 23.56
N ILE A 159 -24.37 -37.12 24.85
CA ILE A 159 -25.46 -37.12 25.84
C ILE A 159 -26.39 -35.92 25.56
N ALA A 160 -25.82 -34.77 25.20
CA ALA A 160 -26.60 -33.61 24.80
C ALA A 160 -27.46 -33.91 23.55
N ASP A 161 -26.92 -34.57 22.53
CA ASP A 161 -27.66 -34.91 21.31
C ASP A 161 -28.77 -35.94 21.55
N GLU A 162 -28.59 -36.86 22.49
CA GLU A 162 -29.64 -37.76 22.95
C GLU A 162 -30.77 -36.99 23.66
N LEU A 163 -30.43 -36.15 24.63
CA LEU A 163 -31.40 -35.30 25.34
C LEU A 163 -32.15 -34.36 24.37
N PHE A 164 -31.45 -33.80 23.38
CA PHE A 164 -32.04 -32.97 22.34
C PHE A 164 -33.08 -33.72 21.53
N ARG A 165 -32.76 -34.95 21.11
CA ARG A 165 -33.70 -35.80 20.33
C ARG A 165 -34.93 -36.14 21.14
N THR A 166 -34.78 -36.52 22.42
CA THR A 166 -35.91 -36.82 23.31
C THR A 166 -36.76 -35.58 23.57
N LYS A 167 -36.13 -34.43 23.86
CA LYS A 167 -36.84 -33.15 24.01
C LYS A 167 -37.61 -32.78 22.74
N LYS A 168 -37.00 -32.93 21.56
CA LYS A 168 -37.65 -32.65 20.28
C LYS A 168 -38.85 -33.57 20.05
N ALA A 169 -38.68 -34.87 20.29
CA ALA A 169 -39.77 -35.84 20.19
C ALA A 169 -40.94 -35.52 21.15
N PHE A 170 -40.62 -35.09 22.38
CA PHE A 170 -41.61 -34.61 23.34
C PHE A 170 -42.39 -33.40 22.79
N CYS A 171 -41.69 -32.35 22.34
CA CYS A 171 -42.31 -31.17 21.73
C CYS A 171 -43.19 -31.53 20.53
N ASP A 172 -42.67 -32.33 19.60
CA ASP A 172 -43.40 -32.75 18.39
C ASP A 172 -44.67 -33.55 18.72
N ARG A 173 -44.63 -34.42 19.73
CA ARG A 173 -45.81 -35.18 20.19
C ARG A 173 -46.86 -34.26 20.81
N ILE A 174 -46.44 -33.35 21.69
CA ILE A 174 -47.37 -32.40 22.32
C ILE A 174 -47.98 -31.48 21.25
N GLU A 175 -47.19 -30.96 20.31
CA GLU A 175 -47.68 -30.07 19.25
C GLU A 175 -48.68 -30.77 18.33
N LYS A 176 -48.41 -32.01 17.90
CA LYS A 176 -49.26 -32.74 16.94
C LYS A 176 -50.52 -33.33 17.54
N GLU A 177 -50.44 -33.82 18.78
CA GLU A 177 -51.53 -34.58 19.39
C GLU A 177 -52.41 -33.74 20.31
N SER A 178 -51.93 -32.58 20.76
CA SER A 178 -52.74 -31.67 21.57
C SER A 178 -53.65 -30.79 20.72
N ASN A 179 -54.81 -30.44 21.24
CA ASN A 179 -55.67 -29.39 20.68
C ASN A 179 -55.37 -28.02 21.31
N SER A 180 -54.14 -27.78 21.77
CA SER A 180 -53.73 -26.56 22.52
C SER A 180 -54.14 -25.27 21.82
N GLU A 181 -53.86 -25.16 20.53
CA GLU A 181 -54.17 -23.97 19.74
C GLU A 181 -55.68 -23.74 19.60
N ALA A 182 -56.42 -24.79 19.28
CA ALA A 182 -57.89 -24.72 19.16
C ALA A 182 -58.53 -24.37 20.51
N PHE A 183 -58.04 -24.96 21.60
CA PHE A 183 -58.49 -24.69 22.96
C PHE A 183 -58.19 -23.25 23.39
N ARG A 184 -56.98 -22.75 23.15
CA ARG A 184 -56.60 -21.35 23.40
C ARG A 184 -57.52 -20.39 22.66
N ASN A 185 -57.75 -20.61 21.37
CA ASN A 185 -58.63 -19.76 20.56
C ASN A 185 -60.08 -19.81 21.05
N ALA A 186 -60.59 -20.99 21.40
CA ALA A 186 -61.93 -21.14 21.96
C ALA A 186 -62.08 -20.44 23.32
N ARG A 187 -61.05 -20.50 24.18
CA ARG A 187 -61.00 -19.82 25.47
C ARG A 187 -60.98 -18.29 25.31
N ASN A 188 -60.14 -17.76 24.42
CA ASN A 188 -60.09 -16.32 24.15
C ASN A 188 -61.42 -15.81 23.61
N ALA A 189 -62.02 -16.53 22.65
CA ALA A 189 -63.35 -16.20 22.12
C ALA A 189 -64.44 -16.26 23.19
N ALA A 190 -64.35 -17.21 24.14
CA ALA A 190 -65.25 -17.24 25.30
C ALA A 190 -65.05 -16.03 26.20
N GLY A 191 -63.80 -15.65 26.51
CA GLY A 191 -63.49 -14.43 27.27
C GLY A 191 -64.07 -13.17 26.64
N GLU A 192 -63.81 -12.93 25.34
CA GLU A 192 -64.37 -11.80 24.61
C GLU A 192 -65.91 -11.78 24.59
N ALA A 193 -66.52 -12.95 24.41
CA ALA A 193 -67.98 -13.07 24.45
C ALA A 193 -68.56 -12.82 25.86
N LEU A 194 -67.80 -13.15 26.90
CA LEU A 194 -68.18 -12.88 28.29
C LEU A 194 -68.14 -11.38 28.60
N ASP A 195 -67.13 -10.66 28.10
CA ASP A 195 -67.02 -9.21 28.23
C ASP A 195 -68.15 -8.50 27.48
N LYS A 196 -68.51 -8.96 26.28
CA LYS A 196 -69.70 -8.47 25.54
C LYS A 196 -70.99 -8.74 26.30
N TRP A 197 -71.13 -9.91 26.93
CA TRP A 197 -72.31 -10.18 27.76
C TRP A 197 -72.39 -9.21 28.95
N GLU A 198 -71.25 -8.88 29.58
CA GLU A 198 -71.21 -7.89 30.66
C GLU A 198 -71.66 -6.50 30.18
N GLN A 199 -71.06 -6.00 29.11
CA GLN A 199 -71.22 -4.62 28.62
C GLN A 199 -72.53 -4.41 27.83
N GLU A 200 -72.83 -5.30 26.88
CA GLU A 200 -73.89 -5.12 25.89
C GLU A 200 -75.11 -6.01 26.18
N ASN A 201 -75.05 -6.83 27.22
CA ASN A 201 -76.08 -7.82 27.56
C ASN A 201 -76.29 -8.91 26.48
N ASP A 202 -75.31 -9.13 25.60
CA ASP A 202 -75.35 -10.18 24.57
C ASP A 202 -75.01 -11.57 25.14
N ARG A 203 -76.00 -12.21 25.75
CA ARG A 203 -75.86 -13.60 26.24
C ARG A 203 -75.75 -14.62 25.09
N ALA A 204 -76.20 -14.28 23.87
CA ALA A 204 -76.23 -15.22 22.75
C ALA A 204 -74.81 -15.51 22.25
N ALA A 205 -73.96 -14.48 22.14
CA ALA A 205 -72.55 -14.63 21.82
C ALA A 205 -71.83 -15.54 22.84
N TRP A 206 -72.04 -15.31 24.14
CA TRP A 206 -71.47 -16.13 25.21
C TRP A 206 -71.89 -17.60 25.09
N ASN A 207 -73.18 -17.89 24.95
CA ASN A 207 -73.66 -19.27 24.84
C ASN A 207 -73.05 -20.02 23.65
N LYS A 208 -72.81 -19.32 22.54
CA LYS A 208 -72.15 -19.89 21.36
C LYS A 208 -70.67 -20.18 21.63
N ALA A 209 -69.92 -19.20 22.13
CA ALA A 209 -68.50 -19.34 22.42
C ALA A 209 -68.23 -20.38 23.52
N LYS A 210 -69.08 -20.41 24.55
CA LYS A 210 -69.03 -21.37 25.66
C LYS A 210 -69.14 -22.82 25.17
N ARG A 211 -70.04 -23.13 24.24
CA ARG A 211 -70.15 -24.47 23.65
C ARG A 211 -68.86 -24.90 22.94
N THR A 212 -68.23 -23.98 22.20
CA THR A 212 -66.95 -24.25 21.54
C THR A 212 -65.84 -24.46 22.57
N TYR A 213 -65.77 -23.61 23.59
CA TYR A 213 -64.83 -23.75 24.70
C TYR A 213 -64.99 -25.09 25.43
N ASP A 214 -66.21 -25.51 25.75
CA ASP A 214 -66.48 -26.77 26.45
C ASP A 214 -66.09 -27.98 25.59
N ALA A 215 -66.35 -27.93 24.29
CA ALA A 215 -65.96 -28.98 23.36
C ALA A 215 -64.43 -29.11 23.27
N GLU A 216 -63.70 -27.99 23.19
CA GLU A 216 -62.23 -28.02 23.14
C GLU A 216 -61.61 -28.34 24.50
N LEU A 217 -62.22 -27.92 25.62
CA LEU A 217 -61.80 -28.30 26.97
C LEU A 217 -61.94 -29.80 27.20
N ALA A 218 -63.00 -30.43 26.69
CA ALA A 218 -63.21 -31.87 26.78
C ALA A 218 -62.09 -32.64 26.06
N LYS A 219 -61.80 -32.28 24.80
CA LYS A 219 -60.67 -32.84 24.03
C LYS A 219 -59.34 -32.62 24.73
N TRP A 220 -59.15 -31.45 25.33
CA TRP A 220 -57.94 -31.13 26.08
C TRP A 220 -57.79 -32.03 27.31
N ASN A 221 -58.86 -32.24 28.07
CA ASN A 221 -58.87 -33.13 29.23
C ASN A 221 -58.58 -34.59 28.87
N GLU A 222 -59.01 -35.05 27.69
CA GLU A 222 -58.64 -36.38 27.16
C GLU A 222 -57.15 -36.49 26.84
N PHE A 223 -56.48 -35.38 26.49
CA PHE A 223 -55.06 -35.34 26.17
C PHE A 223 -54.15 -35.28 27.41
N ILE A 224 -54.60 -34.66 28.52
CA ILE A 224 -53.77 -34.45 29.73
C ILE A 224 -53.02 -35.71 30.17
N PRO A 225 -53.66 -36.90 30.33
CA PRO A 225 -52.95 -38.10 30.78
C PRO A 225 -51.82 -38.54 29.83
N LYS A 226 -52.00 -38.37 28.52
CA LYS A 226 -50.97 -38.68 27.52
C LYS A 226 -49.82 -37.69 27.59
N GLY A 227 -50.12 -36.40 27.71
CA GLY A 227 -49.09 -35.38 27.86
C GLY A 227 -48.27 -35.54 29.15
N GLU A 228 -48.90 -35.95 30.26
CA GLU A 228 -48.20 -36.31 31.51
C GLU A 228 -47.30 -37.55 31.35
N GLN A 229 -47.72 -38.54 30.57
CA GLN A 229 -46.85 -39.67 30.21
C GLN A 229 -45.62 -39.21 29.43
N TYR A 230 -45.79 -38.37 28.40
CA TYR A 230 -44.66 -37.83 27.63
C TYR A 230 -43.74 -36.96 28.50
N ALA A 231 -44.30 -36.20 29.43
CA ALA A 231 -43.52 -35.40 30.38
C ALA A 231 -42.68 -36.30 31.30
N LYS A 232 -43.24 -37.40 31.80
CA LYS A 232 -42.50 -38.36 32.62
C LYS A 232 -41.33 -38.98 31.87
N GLU A 233 -41.52 -39.37 30.60
CA GLU A 233 -40.45 -39.91 29.74
C GLU A 233 -39.29 -38.90 29.57
N LEU A 234 -39.63 -37.62 29.32
CA LEU A 234 -38.63 -36.56 29.21
C LEU A 234 -37.93 -36.30 30.55
N GLU A 235 -38.66 -36.28 31.66
CA GLU A 235 -38.11 -36.06 33.00
C GLU A 235 -37.14 -37.18 33.42
N GLU A 236 -37.49 -38.44 33.17
CA GLU A 236 -36.62 -39.59 33.38
C GLU A 236 -35.32 -39.46 32.57
N THR A 237 -35.42 -39.00 31.32
CA THR A 237 -34.26 -38.74 30.46
C THR A 237 -33.39 -37.61 31.01
N ILE A 238 -33.97 -36.47 31.40
CA ILE A 238 -33.26 -35.35 32.03
C ILE A 238 -32.50 -35.84 33.27
N ASN A 239 -33.18 -36.59 34.15
CA ASN A 239 -32.59 -37.10 35.38
C ASN A 239 -31.47 -38.11 35.10
N SER A 240 -31.61 -38.95 34.07
CA SER A 240 -30.56 -39.85 33.61
C SER A 240 -29.33 -39.08 33.10
N CYS A 241 -29.54 -38.03 32.29
CA CYS A 241 -28.47 -37.15 31.81
C CYS A 241 -27.76 -36.39 32.93
N ILE A 242 -28.49 -35.89 33.93
CA ILE A 242 -27.88 -35.23 35.10
C ILE A 242 -27.04 -36.24 35.90
N LYS A 243 -27.53 -37.47 36.08
CA LYS A 243 -26.79 -38.53 36.79
C LYS A 243 -25.51 -38.93 36.05
N SER A 244 -25.52 -38.93 34.72
CA SER A 244 -24.32 -39.21 33.92
C SER A 244 -23.35 -38.02 33.82
N PHE A 245 -23.83 -36.80 34.11
CA PHE A 245 -23.06 -35.56 34.12
C PHE A 245 -22.27 -35.31 35.41
N ALA A 246 -22.72 -35.84 36.56
CA ALA A 246 -21.97 -35.71 37.80
C ALA A 246 -20.52 -36.17 37.56
N PRO A 247 -19.50 -35.34 37.87
CA PRO A 247 -18.11 -35.75 37.70
C PRO A 247 -17.96 -37.10 38.38
N ILE A 248 -17.25 -38.03 37.73
CA ILE A 248 -17.18 -39.42 38.18
C ILE A 248 -16.68 -39.50 39.65
N SER A 249 -15.95 -38.48 40.11
CA SER A 249 -15.62 -38.24 41.51
C SER A 249 -16.84 -38.04 42.43
N GLU A 250 -17.88 -37.30 42.03
CA GLU A 250 -19.15 -37.16 42.77
C GLU A 250 -20.00 -38.44 42.74
N LEU A 251 -19.99 -39.19 41.63
CA LEU A 251 -20.65 -40.50 41.56
C LEU A 251 -20.03 -41.51 42.55
N LEU A 252 -18.71 -41.49 42.71
CA LEU A 252 -18.00 -42.26 43.75
C LEU A 252 -18.23 -41.68 45.15
N SER A 253 -18.25 -40.35 45.31
CA SER A 253 -18.56 -39.69 46.59
C SER A 253 -19.96 -40.08 47.08
N HIS A 254 -20.93 -40.16 46.17
CA HIS A 254 -22.29 -40.59 46.47
C HIS A 254 -22.40 -42.09 46.78
N HIS A 255 -21.52 -42.92 46.19
CA HIS A 255 -21.45 -44.36 46.49
C HIS A 255 -20.80 -44.67 47.85
N ILE A 256 -19.83 -43.84 48.26
CA ILE A 256 -19.13 -43.94 49.55
C ILE A 256 -19.90 -43.20 50.66
N GLY A 257 -20.78 -42.26 50.29
CA GLY A 257 -21.52 -41.42 51.23
C GLY A 257 -20.65 -40.37 51.94
N LYS A 258 -19.43 -40.14 51.44
CA LYS A 258 -18.45 -39.21 52.02
C LYS A 258 -17.83 -38.33 50.95
N SER A 259 -17.56 -37.07 51.28
CA SER A 259 -16.83 -36.14 50.43
C SER A 259 -15.34 -36.48 50.37
N VAL A 260 -14.65 -36.02 49.32
CA VAL A 260 -13.17 -36.16 49.20
C VAL A 260 -12.45 -35.54 50.40
N VAL A 261 -13.00 -34.47 50.99
CA VAL A 261 -12.45 -33.80 52.17
C VAL A 261 -12.59 -34.68 53.42
N GLU A 262 -13.74 -35.33 53.60
CA GLU A 262 -13.97 -36.29 54.70
C GLU A 262 -13.04 -37.50 54.59
N LEU A 263 -12.86 -38.05 53.38
CA LEU A 263 -11.91 -39.14 53.14
C LEU A 263 -10.45 -38.72 53.37
N GLN A 264 -10.09 -37.46 53.09
CA GLN A 264 -8.77 -36.91 53.41
C GLN A 264 -8.52 -36.80 54.90
N GLU A 265 -9.55 -36.48 55.68
CA GLU A 265 -9.43 -36.32 57.13
C GLU A 265 -9.44 -37.67 57.85
N GLU A 266 -10.27 -38.62 57.41
CA GLU A 266 -10.24 -40.00 57.91
C GLU A 266 -8.94 -40.72 57.57
N ALA A 267 -8.37 -40.49 56.39
CA ALA A 267 -7.08 -41.04 55.99
C ALA A 267 -5.91 -40.63 56.90
N LYS A 268 -6.03 -39.53 57.68
CA LYS A 268 -5.04 -39.14 58.69
C LYS A 268 -5.13 -39.99 59.96
N GLN A 269 -6.28 -40.60 60.23
CA GLN A 269 -6.58 -41.31 61.47
C GLN A 269 -6.65 -42.84 61.30
N ASP A 270 -7.03 -43.32 60.11
CA ASP A 270 -7.19 -44.75 59.80
C ASP A 270 -6.36 -45.18 58.56
N PRO A 271 -5.40 -46.12 58.70
CA PRO A 271 -4.66 -46.70 57.58
C PRO A 271 -5.53 -47.32 56.48
N HIS A 272 -6.73 -47.82 56.80
CA HIS A 272 -7.66 -48.34 55.79
C HIS A 272 -8.22 -47.22 54.90
N ALA A 273 -8.68 -46.12 55.51
CA ALA A 273 -9.15 -44.92 54.80
C ALA A 273 -8.05 -44.29 53.93
N ALA A 274 -6.77 -44.39 54.33
CA ALA A 274 -5.64 -43.94 53.52
C ALA A 274 -5.52 -44.71 52.20
N LYS A 275 -5.79 -46.02 52.20
CA LYS A 275 -5.76 -46.86 51.00
C LYS A 275 -6.96 -46.60 50.08
N ASP A 276 -8.15 -46.34 50.64
CA ASP A 276 -9.31 -45.93 49.86
C ASP A 276 -9.07 -44.60 49.15
N LEU A 277 -8.48 -43.62 49.86
CA LEU A 277 -8.08 -42.35 49.28
C LEU A 277 -7.03 -42.51 48.16
N GLU A 278 -6.07 -43.43 48.32
CA GLU A 278 -5.06 -43.72 47.29
C GLU A 278 -5.69 -44.32 46.02
N LEU A 279 -6.59 -45.30 46.18
CA LEU A 279 -7.31 -45.92 45.08
C LEU A 279 -8.23 -44.92 44.37
N LEU A 280 -8.90 -44.06 45.13
CA LEU A 280 -9.74 -43.00 44.59
C LEU A 280 -8.92 -41.97 43.79
N LYS A 281 -7.74 -41.56 44.28
CA LYS A 281 -6.82 -40.68 43.54
C LYS A 281 -6.34 -41.33 42.24
N LYS A 282 -5.99 -42.62 42.28
CA LYS A 282 -5.58 -43.38 41.08
C LYS A 282 -6.72 -43.48 40.06
N TYR A 283 -7.95 -43.68 40.53
CA TYR A 283 -9.14 -43.69 39.70
C TYR A 283 -9.42 -42.32 39.08
N ASP A 284 -9.42 -41.24 39.86
CA ASP A 284 -9.62 -39.88 39.38
C ASP A 284 -8.57 -39.47 38.34
N ALA A 285 -7.30 -39.83 38.57
CA ALA A 285 -6.23 -39.63 37.59
C ALA A 285 -6.52 -40.37 36.26
N ALA A 286 -6.95 -41.63 36.32
CA ALA A 286 -7.34 -42.39 35.13
C ALA A 286 -8.55 -41.77 34.43
N ALA A 287 -9.57 -41.32 35.18
CA ALA A 287 -10.77 -40.69 34.65
C ALA A 287 -10.46 -39.37 33.92
N LYS A 288 -9.55 -38.56 34.48
CA LYS A 288 -9.05 -37.34 33.82
C LYS A 288 -8.32 -37.64 32.52
N ILE A 289 -7.45 -38.66 32.49
CA ILE A 289 -6.77 -39.10 31.26
C ILE A 289 -7.81 -39.57 30.22
N TYR A 290 -8.82 -40.33 30.64
CA TYR A 290 -9.91 -40.74 29.77
C TYR A 290 -10.69 -39.56 29.18
N GLN A 291 -11.03 -38.55 29.98
CA GLN A 291 -11.69 -37.35 29.49
C GLN A 291 -10.83 -36.58 28.47
N VAL A 292 -9.53 -36.39 28.75
CA VAL A 292 -8.59 -35.72 27.84
C VAL A 292 -8.45 -36.49 26.53
N THR A 293 -8.29 -37.80 26.59
CA THR A 293 -8.18 -38.65 25.38
C THR A 293 -9.48 -38.69 24.59
N ASN A 294 -10.65 -38.67 25.25
CA ASN A 294 -11.94 -38.56 24.57
C ASN A 294 -12.09 -37.24 23.80
N LYS A 295 -11.68 -36.11 24.41
CA LYS A 295 -11.66 -34.80 23.73
C LYS A 295 -10.68 -34.80 22.55
N ALA A 296 -9.51 -35.42 22.71
CA ALA A 296 -8.53 -35.55 21.63
C ALA A 296 -9.04 -36.41 20.46
N GLU A 297 -9.75 -37.51 20.74
CA GLU A 297 -10.40 -38.33 19.71
C GLU A 297 -11.47 -37.53 18.96
N ALA A 298 -12.32 -36.79 19.65
CA ALA A 298 -13.36 -35.97 19.03
C ALA A 298 -12.75 -34.88 18.10
N ALA A 299 -11.68 -34.22 18.54
CA ALA A 299 -10.95 -33.25 17.72
C ALA A 299 -10.34 -33.90 16.47
N ALA A 300 -9.67 -35.06 16.62
CA ALA A 300 -9.09 -35.77 15.49
C ALA A 300 -10.16 -36.31 14.51
N LYS A 301 -11.33 -36.72 15.03
CA LYS A 301 -12.50 -37.10 14.20
C LYS A 301 -12.97 -35.94 13.34
N LYS A 302 -13.10 -34.75 13.95
CA LYS A 302 -13.48 -33.52 13.24
C LYS A 302 -12.49 -33.17 12.14
N GLU A 303 -11.19 -33.17 12.44
CA GLU A 303 -10.14 -32.91 11.45
C GLU A 303 -10.21 -33.91 10.28
N ARG A 304 -10.34 -35.21 10.58
CA ARG A 304 -10.51 -36.26 9.58
C ARG A 304 -11.72 -36.02 8.67
N ASP A 305 -12.85 -35.61 9.24
CA ASP A 305 -14.08 -35.36 8.50
C ASP A 305 -13.94 -34.10 7.62
N GLU A 306 -13.29 -33.04 8.11
CA GLU A 306 -12.94 -31.85 7.31
C GLU A 306 -12.02 -32.18 6.13
N LYS A 307 -10.97 -32.99 6.37
CA LYS A 307 -10.05 -33.44 5.30
C LYS A 307 -10.77 -34.32 4.27
N ARG A 308 -11.74 -35.13 4.70
CA ARG A 308 -12.58 -35.91 3.80
C ARG A 308 -13.42 -35.02 2.90
N THR A 309 -14.11 -34.03 3.47
CA THR A 309 -14.92 -33.09 2.68
C THR A 309 -14.06 -32.33 1.66
N LEU A 310 -12.83 -31.95 2.04
CA LEU A 310 -11.88 -31.33 1.11
C LEU A 310 -11.49 -32.27 -0.04
N ALA A 311 -11.17 -33.53 0.26
CA ALA A 311 -10.81 -34.55 -0.75
C ALA A 311 -12.00 -35.00 -1.63
N GLU A 312 -13.23 -34.89 -1.14
CA GLU A 312 -14.44 -35.14 -1.94
C GLU A 312 -14.77 -33.98 -2.89
N GLY A 313 -14.27 -32.77 -2.59
CA GLY A 313 -14.44 -31.57 -3.41
C GLY A 313 -13.42 -31.43 -4.54
N THR A 314 -12.36 -32.24 -4.57
CA THR A 314 -11.34 -32.21 -5.62
C THR A 314 -11.79 -32.97 -6.88
N GLN A 315 -11.26 -32.56 -8.04
CA GLN A 315 -11.55 -33.25 -9.30
C GLN A 315 -10.89 -34.64 -9.31
N LYS A 316 -11.71 -35.68 -9.34
CA LYS A 316 -11.24 -37.07 -9.24
C LYS A 316 -10.14 -37.39 -10.25
N GLY A 317 -9.05 -37.97 -9.77
CA GLY A 317 -7.94 -38.46 -10.59
C GLY A 317 -6.86 -37.43 -10.93
N THR A 318 -6.96 -36.19 -10.44
CA THR A 318 -5.87 -35.21 -10.55
C THR A 318 -4.80 -35.42 -9.47
N LYS A 319 -3.62 -34.81 -9.63
CA LYS A 319 -2.56 -34.82 -8.60
C LYS A 319 -3.08 -34.25 -7.28
N GLU A 320 -3.87 -33.17 -7.34
CA GLU A 320 -4.47 -32.51 -6.18
C GLU A 320 -5.47 -33.42 -5.45
N ASP A 321 -6.27 -34.19 -6.19
CA ASP A 321 -7.20 -35.18 -5.61
C ASP A 321 -6.46 -36.25 -4.83
N TYR A 322 -5.39 -36.81 -5.41
CA TYR A 322 -4.55 -37.78 -4.72
C TYR A 322 -3.86 -37.19 -3.48
N LEU A 323 -3.34 -35.96 -3.54
CA LEU A 323 -2.75 -35.29 -2.38
C LEU A 323 -3.80 -35.02 -1.28
N ALA A 324 -5.01 -34.60 -1.64
CA ALA A 324 -6.09 -34.37 -0.69
C ALA A 324 -6.53 -35.68 0.00
N TRP A 325 -6.66 -36.78 -0.75
CA TRP A 325 -6.92 -38.10 -0.19
C TRP A 325 -5.78 -38.61 0.69
N ALA A 326 -4.52 -38.35 0.35
CA ALA A 326 -3.38 -38.66 1.20
C ALA A 326 -3.48 -37.93 2.55
N GLU A 327 -3.73 -36.61 2.55
CA GLU A 327 -3.93 -35.84 3.78
C GLU A 327 -5.13 -36.34 4.61
N LYS A 328 -6.22 -36.76 3.95
CA LYS A 328 -7.34 -37.42 4.63
C LYS A 328 -6.93 -38.72 5.33
N GLN A 329 -6.11 -39.56 4.69
CA GLN A 329 -5.65 -40.81 5.30
C GLN A 329 -4.68 -40.54 6.47
N LYS A 330 -3.85 -39.51 6.37
CA LYS A 330 -2.99 -39.05 7.49
C LYS A 330 -3.83 -38.62 8.70
N ALA A 331 -4.89 -37.84 8.49
CA ALA A 331 -5.82 -37.48 9.56
C ALA A 331 -6.57 -38.69 10.14
N GLU A 332 -6.93 -39.67 9.30
CA GLU A 332 -7.51 -40.95 9.77
C GLU A 332 -6.54 -41.73 10.67
N ILE A 333 -5.24 -41.77 10.35
CA ILE A 333 -4.22 -42.39 11.21
C ILE A 333 -4.20 -41.71 12.58
N THR A 334 -4.14 -40.37 12.61
CA THR A 334 -4.19 -39.59 13.87
C THR A 334 -5.45 -39.90 14.66
N PHE A 335 -6.62 -39.95 14.01
CA PHE A 335 -7.89 -40.31 14.65
C PHE A 335 -7.83 -41.71 15.28
N LEU A 336 -7.31 -42.70 14.56
CA LEU A 336 -7.16 -44.07 15.06
C LEU A 336 -6.20 -44.16 16.25
N GLU A 337 -5.11 -43.38 16.25
CA GLU A 337 -4.18 -43.29 17.38
C GLU A 337 -4.84 -42.68 18.62
N LYS A 338 -5.62 -41.61 18.45
CA LYS A 338 -6.37 -41.01 19.57
C LYS A 338 -7.43 -41.96 20.12
N LYS A 339 -8.06 -42.74 19.25
CA LYS A 339 -9.01 -43.77 19.64
C LYS A 339 -8.37 -44.93 20.39
N GLU A 340 -7.19 -45.36 19.96
CA GLU A 340 -6.35 -46.34 20.66
C GLU A 340 -6.00 -45.84 22.07
N GLN A 341 -5.57 -44.57 22.18
CA GLN A 341 -5.29 -43.91 23.47
C GLN A 341 -6.54 -43.83 24.36
N ARG A 342 -7.71 -43.46 23.82
CA ARG A 342 -8.97 -43.42 24.57
C ARG A 342 -9.35 -44.81 25.08
N CYS A 343 -9.26 -45.85 24.25
CA CYS A 343 -9.51 -47.23 24.67
C CYS A 343 -8.57 -47.67 25.80
N GLY A 344 -7.27 -47.34 25.70
CA GLY A 344 -6.30 -47.61 26.77
C GLY A 344 -6.63 -46.88 28.07
N ALA A 345 -7.02 -45.61 27.98
CA ALA A 345 -7.44 -44.82 29.15
C ALA A 345 -8.73 -45.34 29.77
N GLU A 346 -9.70 -45.74 28.95
CA GLU A 346 -10.95 -46.36 29.39
C GLU A 346 -10.69 -47.67 30.16
N TYR A 347 -9.83 -48.53 29.61
CA TYR A 347 -9.40 -49.75 30.30
C TYR A 347 -8.73 -49.43 31.64
N ALA A 348 -7.87 -48.41 31.70
CA ALA A 348 -7.26 -47.98 32.95
C ALA A 348 -8.31 -47.55 33.99
N VAL A 349 -9.32 -46.77 33.59
CA VAL A 349 -10.44 -46.35 34.47
C VAL A 349 -11.15 -47.56 35.05
N TYR A 350 -11.60 -48.49 34.20
CA TYR A 350 -12.33 -49.67 34.67
C TYR A 350 -11.44 -50.62 35.48
N GLY A 351 -10.15 -50.73 35.15
CA GLY A 351 -9.17 -51.46 35.94
C GLY A 351 -9.05 -50.90 37.35
N ARG A 352 -8.88 -49.58 37.48
CA ARG A 352 -8.83 -48.90 38.79
C ARG A 352 -10.14 -49.04 39.57
N TYR A 353 -11.28 -48.98 38.88
CA TYR A 353 -12.58 -49.22 39.51
C TYR A 353 -12.72 -50.66 40.03
N ALA A 354 -12.25 -51.65 39.27
CA ALA A 354 -12.25 -53.03 39.71
C ALA A 354 -11.34 -53.24 40.93
N ASP A 355 -10.15 -52.63 40.96
CA ASP A 355 -9.26 -52.67 42.12
C ASP A 355 -9.92 -52.04 43.36
N PHE A 356 -10.57 -50.88 43.18
CA PHE A 356 -11.33 -50.20 44.23
C PHE A 356 -12.46 -51.09 44.77
N MET A 357 -13.29 -51.67 43.90
CA MET A 357 -14.40 -52.52 44.31
C MET A 357 -13.94 -53.82 45.00
N LYS A 358 -12.78 -54.37 44.62
CA LYS A 358 -12.16 -55.52 45.31
C LYS A 358 -11.70 -55.15 46.71
N HIS A 359 -11.19 -53.93 46.89
CA HIS A 359 -10.75 -53.43 48.19
C HIS A 359 -11.94 -53.23 49.13
N GLU A 360 -12.94 -52.49 48.69
CA GLU A 360 -14.13 -52.10 49.46
C GLU A 360 -15.04 -53.29 49.84
N HIS A 361 -15.28 -54.20 48.90
CA HIS A 361 -16.32 -55.22 49.06
C HIS A 361 -15.75 -56.64 49.12
N GLY A 362 -14.43 -56.78 49.00
CA GLY A 362 -13.78 -58.07 48.82
C GLY A 362 -13.92 -58.61 47.39
N ALA A 363 -12.90 -59.35 46.95
CA ALA A 363 -12.80 -59.84 45.58
C ALA A 363 -13.94 -60.80 45.16
N ALA A 364 -14.57 -61.48 46.12
CA ALA A 364 -15.68 -62.39 45.87
C ALA A 364 -17.05 -61.69 45.77
N SER A 365 -17.13 -60.39 46.04
CA SER A 365 -18.40 -59.67 45.98
C SER A 365 -18.94 -59.54 44.56
N LYS A 366 -20.27 -59.55 44.42
CA LYS A 366 -20.94 -59.31 43.13
C LYS A 366 -20.52 -57.98 42.51
N LYS A 367 -20.29 -56.94 43.33
CA LYS A 367 -19.83 -55.61 42.89
C LYS A 367 -18.41 -55.67 42.31
N ALA A 368 -17.48 -56.33 42.98
CA ALA A 368 -16.12 -56.54 42.48
C ALA A 368 -16.09 -57.36 41.18
N GLN A 369 -16.93 -58.40 41.09
CA GLN A 369 -17.06 -59.22 39.88
C GLN A 369 -17.58 -58.41 38.68
N LYS A 370 -18.66 -57.64 38.85
CA LYS A 370 -19.20 -56.73 37.81
C LYS A 370 -18.13 -55.78 37.30
N ALA A 371 -17.43 -55.10 38.22
CA ALA A 371 -16.35 -54.17 37.88
C ALA A 371 -15.19 -54.85 37.14
N GLN A 372 -14.80 -56.06 37.56
CA GLN A 372 -13.76 -56.84 36.90
C GLN A 372 -14.16 -57.23 35.47
N TYR A 373 -15.39 -57.69 35.26
CA TYR A 373 -15.88 -58.01 33.92
C TYR A 373 -16.00 -56.78 33.02
N ARG A 374 -16.34 -55.62 33.59
CA ARG A 374 -16.32 -54.35 32.86
C ARG A 374 -14.91 -53.99 32.40
N ALA A 375 -13.91 -54.17 33.26
CA ALA A 375 -12.51 -53.96 32.92
C ALA A 375 -12.03 -54.94 31.83
N GLU A 376 -12.44 -56.21 31.90
CA GLU A 376 -12.14 -57.23 30.89
C GLU A 376 -12.73 -56.89 29.52
N LEU A 377 -14.02 -56.54 29.47
CA LEU A 377 -14.70 -56.15 28.23
C LEU A 377 -14.08 -54.88 27.63
N SER A 378 -13.77 -53.88 28.46
CA SER A 378 -13.09 -52.64 28.03
C SER A 378 -11.67 -52.90 27.52
N ARG A 379 -10.92 -53.83 28.10
CA ARG A 379 -9.61 -54.27 27.57
C ARG A 379 -9.74 -54.77 26.15
N THR A 380 -10.78 -55.57 25.89
CA THR A 380 -11.01 -56.11 24.55
C THR A 380 -11.63 -55.13 23.56
N ARG A 381 -11.98 -53.92 24.01
CA ARG A 381 -12.49 -52.85 23.14
C ARG A 381 -11.46 -52.43 22.10
N GLU A 382 -10.17 -52.45 22.44
CA GLU A 382 -9.06 -52.21 21.53
C GLU A 382 -9.11 -53.13 20.29
N PHE A 383 -9.65 -54.35 20.45
CA PHE A 383 -9.71 -55.39 19.41
C PHE A 383 -10.83 -55.21 18.37
N VAL A 384 -11.81 -54.33 18.62
CA VAL A 384 -13.13 -54.34 17.95
C VAL A 384 -13.54 -52.95 17.42
N CYS A 385 -12.66 -51.94 17.53
CA CYS A 385 -13.14 -50.56 17.59
C CYS A 385 -13.25 -49.80 16.27
N THR A 386 -14.23 -50.10 15.42
CA THR A 386 -14.87 -49.05 14.58
C THR A 386 -16.35 -49.31 14.34
N GLU A 387 -17.16 -48.24 14.29
CA GLU A 387 -18.57 -48.27 13.83
C GLU A 387 -18.69 -48.74 12.37
N SER A 388 -17.59 -48.67 11.63
CA SER A 388 -17.49 -48.95 10.19
C SER A 388 -16.63 -50.16 9.84
N SER A 389 -16.02 -50.84 10.83
CA SER A 389 -15.20 -52.02 10.57
C SER A 389 -15.08 -52.90 11.82
N PRO A 390 -15.32 -54.22 11.71
CA PRO A 390 -15.16 -55.16 12.81
C PRO A 390 -13.68 -55.50 13.10
N TYR A 391 -12.74 -54.78 12.48
CA TYR A 391 -11.32 -55.10 12.49
C TYR A 391 -10.52 -54.29 13.51
N TRP A 392 -9.33 -54.80 13.79
CA TRP A 392 -8.47 -54.29 14.83
C TRP A 392 -7.91 -52.90 14.51
N ILE A 393 -7.89 -51.97 15.48
CA ILE A 393 -7.40 -50.58 15.28
C ILE A 393 -6.00 -50.58 14.67
N LYS A 394 -5.10 -51.44 15.17
CA LYS A 394 -3.71 -51.53 14.68
C LYS A 394 -3.63 -51.97 13.21
N TRP A 395 -4.40 -52.99 12.82
CA TRP A 395 -4.43 -53.48 11.44
C TRP A 395 -5.11 -52.49 10.48
N TYR A 396 -6.17 -51.82 10.96
CA TYR A 396 -6.82 -50.77 10.19
C TYR A 396 -5.88 -49.58 9.98
N LYS A 397 -5.16 -49.14 11.02
CA LYS A 397 -4.11 -48.10 10.94
C LYS A 397 -3.03 -48.44 9.91
N LEU A 398 -2.58 -49.71 9.86
CA LEU A 398 -1.63 -50.17 8.86
C LEU A 398 -2.19 -50.10 7.43
N SER A 399 -3.44 -50.55 7.23
CA SER A 399 -4.10 -50.40 5.92
C SER A 399 -4.27 -48.93 5.54
N THR A 400 -4.62 -48.05 6.47
CA THR A 400 -4.73 -46.62 6.25
C THR A 400 -3.37 -46.01 5.86
N LYS A 401 -2.28 -46.45 6.50
CA LYS A 401 -0.91 -46.08 6.11
C LYS A 401 -0.57 -46.54 4.69
N ALA A 402 -0.97 -47.75 4.30
CA ALA A 402 -0.81 -48.22 2.93
C ALA A 402 -1.63 -47.38 1.94
N SER A 403 -2.88 -47.04 2.26
CA SER A 403 -3.71 -46.14 1.44
C SER A 403 -3.12 -44.74 1.33
N TRP A 404 -2.53 -44.21 2.41
CA TRP A 404 -1.82 -42.94 2.38
C TRP A 404 -0.66 -42.97 1.37
N VAL A 405 0.21 -43.99 1.46
CA VAL A 405 1.33 -44.19 0.51
C VAL A 405 0.82 -44.40 -0.91
N TYR A 406 -0.26 -45.17 -1.10
CA TYR A 406 -0.90 -45.36 -2.40
C TYR A 406 -1.25 -44.03 -3.07
N HIS A 407 -1.91 -43.13 -2.34
CA HIS A 407 -2.30 -41.82 -2.88
C HIS A 407 -1.09 -40.94 -3.17
N GLN A 408 -0.04 -40.97 -2.34
CA GLN A 408 1.22 -40.27 -2.65
C GLN A 408 1.86 -40.79 -3.94
N LEU A 409 1.94 -42.12 -4.09
CA LEU A 409 2.48 -42.73 -5.32
C LEU A 409 1.69 -42.33 -6.56
N LYS A 410 0.34 -42.29 -6.48
CA LYS A 410 -0.51 -41.80 -7.58
C LYS A 410 -0.30 -40.31 -7.89
N ALA A 411 -0.18 -39.47 -6.87
CA ALA A 411 0.10 -38.04 -7.04
C ALA A 411 1.44 -37.77 -7.76
N GLU A 412 2.40 -38.68 -7.62
CA GLU A 412 3.73 -38.61 -8.22
C GLU A 412 3.86 -39.45 -9.49
N GLY A 413 2.75 -39.91 -10.07
CA GLY A 413 2.73 -40.66 -11.34
C GLY A 413 3.31 -42.08 -11.26
N SER A 414 3.54 -42.63 -10.07
CA SER A 414 4.07 -43.98 -9.84
C SER A 414 2.96 -45.04 -9.83
N ASP A 415 2.18 -45.09 -10.91
CA ASP A 415 0.95 -45.89 -11.01
C ASP A 415 1.15 -47.38 -10.73
N ASN A 416 2.23 -47.98 -11.27
CA ASN A 416 2.52 -49.40 -11.11
C ASN A 416 2.76 -49.78 -9.64
N CYS A 417 3.57 -48.99 -8.92
CA CYS A 417 3.85 -49.21 -7.50
C CYS A 417 2.58 -49.02 -6.65
N ALA A 418 1.75 -48.02 -7.00
CA ALA A 418 0.49 -47.79 -6.32
C ALA A 418 -0.46 -49.00 -6.52
N ASP A 419 -0.63 -49.49 -7.74
CA ASP A 419 -1.54 -50.60 -8.04
C ASP A 419 -1.04 -51.94 -7.45
N GLU A 420 0.27 -52.14 -7.35
CA GLU A 420 0.86 -53.25 -6.58
C GLU A 420 0.56 -53.14 -5.09
N LEU A 421 0.78 -51.98 -4.47
CA LEU A 421 0.47 -51.76 -3.06
C LEU A 421 -1.02 -52.00 -2.77
N LYS A 422 -1.90 -51.52 -3.66
CA LYS A 422 -3.35 -51.75 -3.56
C LYS A 422 -3.70 -53.24 -3.55
N ARG A 423 -3.09 -54.04 -4.44
CA ARG A 423 -3.28 -55.51 -4.46
C ARG A 423 -2.81 -56.16 -3.15
N HIS A 424 -1.71 -55.70 -2.57
CA HIS A 424 -1.25 -56.19 -1.27
C HIS A 424 -2.20 -55.84 -0.12
N VAL A 425 -2.76 -54.63 -0.12
CA VAL A 425 -3.79 -54.21 0.85
C VAL A 425 -5.06 -55.06 0.70
N GLU A 426 -5.51 -55.32 -0.52
CA GLU A 426 -6.67 -56.18 -0.79
C GLU A 426 -6.42 -57.63 -0.34
N ALA A 427 -5.25 -58.18 -0.64
CA ALA A 427 -4.83 -59.51 -0.20
C ALA A 427 -4.78 -59.61 1.34
N PHE A 428 -4.22 -58.58 2.00
CA PHE A 428 -4.22 -58.47 3.46
C PHE A 428 -5.64 -58.53 4.01
N TRP A 429 -6.56 -57.70 3.50
CA TRP A 429 -7.95 -57.72 3.97
C TRP A 429 -8.68 -59.03 3.70
N ASN A 430 -8.43 -59.69 2.56
CA ASN A 430 -9.02 -60.99 2.28
C ASN A 430 -8.55 -62.07 3.26
N ARG A 431 -7.27 -62.06 3.66
CA ARG A 431 -6.75 -62.95 4.70
C ARG A 431 -7.27 -62.60 6.09
N ILE A 432 -7.47 -61.32 6.39
CA ILE A 432 -8.06 -60.88 7.67
C ILE A 432 -9.56 -61.24 7.74
N LYS A 433 -10.29 -61.21 6.61
CA LYS A 433 -11.70 -61.64 6.53
C LYS A 433 -11.93 -63.11 6.85
N GLU A 434 -10.92 -63.97 6.68
CA GLU A 434 -10.98 -65.37 7.11
C GLU A 434 -11.25 -65.48 8.62
N PHE A 435 -10.86 -64.47 9.38
CA PHE A 435 -11.26 -64.32 10.77
C PHE A 435 -12.62 -63.65 10.87
N ASN A 436 -13.56 -64.33 11.54
CA ASN A 436 -14.88 -63.79 11.84
C ASN A 436 -14.81 -62.75 12.97
N GLY A 437 -14.13 -61.63 12.71
CA GLY A 437 -14.02 -60.50 13.64
C GLY A 437 -15.38 -59.96 14.03
N GLU A 438 -16.33 -59.97 13.10
CA GLU A 438 -17.72 -59.60 13.34
C GLU A 438 -18.36 -60.45 14.44
N ALA A 439 -18.18 -61.78 14.44
CA ALA A 439 -18.68 -62.63 15.52
C ALA A 439 -18.07 -62.27 16.89
N PHE A 440 -16.79 -61.92 16.95
CA PHE A 440 -16.18 -61.45 18.20
C PHE A 440 -16.75 -60.10 18.66
N CYS A 441 -16.93 -59.17 17.72
CA CYS A 441 -17.55 -57.87 17.98
C CYS A 441 -18.97 -58.03 18.55
N THR A 442 -19.78 -58.85 17.89
CA THR A 442 -21.16 -59.17 18.29
C THR A 442 -21.19 -59.85 19.65
N ALA A 443 -20.36 -60.86 19.88
CA ALA A 443 -20.27 -61.55 21.18
C ALA A 443 -19.88 -60.58 22.32
N ARG A 444 -18.93 -59.67 22.08
CA ARG A 444 -18.55 -58.63 23.06
C ARG A 444 -19.70 -57.68 23.34
N ASN A 445 -20.41 -57.21 22.31
CA ASN A 445 -21.53 -56.27 22.49
C ASN A 445 -22.68 -56.93 23.27
N LEU A 446 -23.02 -58.19 22.95
CA LEU A 446 -23.99 -58.97 23.73
C LEU A 446 -23.57 -59.14 25.19
N ALA A 447 -22.28 -59.38 25.46
CA ALA A 447 -21.76 -59.44 26.82
C ALA A 447 -21.89 -58.07 27.53
N VAL A 448 -21.55 -56.96 26.88
CA VAL A 448 -21.71 -55.61 27.44
C VAL A 448 -23.19 -55.32 27.78
N GLU A 449 -24.12 -55.65 26.88
CA GLU A 449 -25.56 -55.49 27.11
C GLU A 449 -26.06 -56.33 28.28
N ALA A 450 -25.65 -57.61 28.34
CA ALA A 450 -26.00 -58.49 29.45
C ALA A 450 -25.41 -58.00 30.78
N LEU A 451 -24.18 -57.44 30.78
CA LEU A 451 -23.58 -56.84 31.96
C LEU A 451 -24.35 -55.60 32.42
N ASN A 452 -24.77 -54.74 31.49
CA ASN A 452 -25.59 -53.57 31.81
C ASN A 452 -26.91 -53.97 32.46
N LYS A 453 -27.60 -54.99 31.92
CA LYS A 453 -28.83 -55.54 32.53
C LYS A 453 -28.57 -56.09 33.93
N TRP A 454 -27.47 -56.82 34.12
CA TRP A 454 -27.09 -57.32 35.44
C TRP A 454 -26.78 -56.18 36.43
N GLU A 455 -26.17 -55.10 35.97
CA GLU A 455 -25.90 -53.91 36.79
C GLU A 455 -27.18 -53.17 37.20
N GLN A 456 -28.11 -52.97 36.28
CA GLN A 456 -29.33 -52.17 36.48
C GLN A 456 -30.45 -52.93 37.18
N GLU A 457 -30.75 -54.14 36.73
CA GLU A 457 -31.93 -54.91 37.14
C GLU A 457 -31.57 -56.01 38.14
N ASN A 458 -30.27 -56.17 38.43
CA ASN A 458 -29.74 -57.31 39.16
C ASN A 458 -30.11 -58.67 38.50
N ASP A 459 -30.46 -58.65 37.21
CA ASP A 459 -30.78 -59.83 36.40
C ASP A 459 -29.50 -60.46 35.85
N TYR A 460 -29.14 -61.60 36.41
CA TYR A 460 -27.95 -62.36 36.02
C TYR A 460 -28.21 -63.38 34.89
N THR A 461 -29.47 -63.57 34.48
CA THR A 461 -29.87 -64.71 33.64
C THR A 461 -29.21 -64.68 32.26
N GLY A 462 -29.06 -63.50 31.65
CA GLY A 462 -28.42 -63.34 30.34
C GLY A 462 -26.89 -63.32 30.38
N TRP A 463 -26.27 -63.04 31.53
CA TRP A 463 -24.82 -62.79 31.60
C TRP A 463 -23.99 -64.05 31.35
N ASN A 464 -24.37 -65.20 31.90
CA ASN A 464 -23.59 -66.42 31.77
C ASN A 464 -23.48 -66.89 30.31
N GLU A 465 -24.58 -66.84 29.56
CA GLU A 465 -24.57 -67.26 28.16
C GLU A 465 -23.82 -66.24 27.29
N ALA A 466 -24.01 -64.95 27.53
CA ALA A 466 -23.29 -63.89 26.82
C ALA A 466 -21.79 -63.95 27.10
N LYS A 467 -21.39 -64.19 28.36
CA LYS A 467 -19.98 -64.38 28.75
C LYS A 467 -19.39 -65.63 28.10
N ARG A 468 -20.10 -66.77 28.11
CA ARG A 468 -19.62 -67.99 27.45
C ARG A 468 -19.38 -67.78 25.96
N THR A 469 -20.31 -67.07 25.30
CA THR A 469 -20.21 -66.71 23.88
C THR A 469 -19.02 -65.79 23.63
N TYR A 470 -18.83 -64.78 24.48
CA TYR A 470 -17.69 -63.88 24.44
C TYR A 470 -16.35 -64.60 24.66
N ASP A 471 -16.22 -65.43 25.69
CA ASP A 471 -15.00 -66.17 26.01
C ASP A 471 -14.63 -67.14 24.88
N ALA A 472 -15.62 -67.81 24.28
CA ALA A 472 -15.41 -68.67 23.13
C ALA A 472 -14.93 -67.87 21.89
N ALA A 473 -15.49 -66.70 21.64
CA ALA A 473 -15.08 -65.82 20.56
C ALA A 473 -13.69 -65.20 20.80
N LEU A 474 -13.38 -64.84 22.05
CA LEU A 474 -12.06 -64.34 22.46
C LEU A 474 -10.98 -65.42 22.31
N ALA A 475 -11.29 -66.68 22.64
CA ALA A 475 -10.37 -67.80 22.41
C ALA A 475 -10.07 -68.00 20.92
N LYS A 476 -11.10 -67.94 20.05
CA LYS A 476 -10.91 -67.97 18.59
C LYS A 476 -10.05 -66.80 18.13
N TRP A 477 -10.27 -65.60 18.67
CA TRP A 477 -9.45 -64.41 18.38
C TRP A 477 -7.98 -64.60 18.78
N ASN A 478 -7.73 -65.07 20.00
CA ASN A 478 -6.37 -65.32 20.50
C ASN A 478 -5.61 -66.33 19.62
N ASN A 479 -6.30 -67.34 19.09
CA ASN A 479 -5.71 -68.30 18.15
C ASN A 479 -5.40 -67.68 16.78
N PHE A 480 -6.21 -66.73 16.32
CA PHE A 480 -5.98 -66.04 15.04
C PHE A 480 -4.92 -64.93 15.14
N LYS A 481 -4.82 -64.25 16.29
CA LYS A 481 -3.98 -63.06 16.50
C LYS A 481 -2.55 -63.22 15.96
N PRO A 482 -1.80 -64.32 16.24
CA PRO A 482 -0.44 -64.47 15.71
C PRO A 482 -0.39 -64.51 14.17
N LYS A 483 -1.38 -65.13 13.51
CA LYS A 483 -1.47 -65.17 12.05
C LYS A 483 -1.77 -63.78 11.48
N GLY A 484 -2.70 -63.04 12.09
CA GLY A 484 -3.01 -61.68 11.65
C GLY A 484 -1.82 -60.71 11.84
N GLU A 485 -1.01 -60.87 12.89
CA GLU A 485 0.24 -60.11 13.06
C GLU A 485 1.29 -60.46 12.00
N LEU A 486 1.37 -61.73 11.57
CA LEU A 486 2.21 -62.13 10.45
C LEU A 486 1.76 -61.45 9.15
N TYR A 487 0.46 -61.46 8.84
CA TYR A 487 -0.08 -60.78 7.66
C TYR A 487 0.15 -59.26 7.71
N ALA A 488 0.07 -58.66 8.90
CA ALA A 488 0.35 -57.23 9.09
C ALA A 488 1.83 -56.93 8.82
N LYS A 489 2.75 -57.77 9.33
CA LYS A 489 4.18 -57.62 9.07
C LYS A 489 4.49 -57.75 7.57
N GLU A 490 3.90 -58.72 6.88
CA GLU A 490 4.05 -58.86 5.43
C GLU A 490 3.58 -57.59 4.69
N LEU A 491 2.42 -57.04 5.04
CA LEU A 491 1.94 -55.80 4.44
C LEU A 491 2.88 -54.62 4.74
N GLU A 492 3.40 -54.51 5.97
CA GLU A 492 4.35 -53.47 6.35
C GLU A 492 5.65 -53.55 5.54
N GLU A 493 6.17 -54.76 5.32
CA GLU A 493 7.33 -54.99 4.44
C GLU A 493 7.04 -54.56 3.00
N GLN A 494 5.83 -54.80 2.48
CA GLN A 494 5.43 -54.35 1.14
C GLN A 494 5.30 -52.82 1.06
N ILE A 495 4.72 -52.17 2.08
CA ILE A 495 4.70 -50.70 2.17
C ILE A 495 6.14 -50.16 2.10
N CYS A 496 7.05 -50.72 2.90
CA CYS A 496 8.46 -50.31 2.91
C CYS A 496 9.14 -50.50 1.53
N LYS A 497 8.91 -51.63 0.86
CA LYS A 497 9.44 -51.89 -0.48
C LYS A 497 8.93 -50.87 -1.49
N CYS A 498 7.63 -50.55 -1.50
CA CYS A 498 7.06 -49.55 -2.40
C CYS A 498 7.67 -48.16 -2.16
N VAL A 499 7.85 -47.76 -0.89
CA VAL A 499 8.49 -46.47 -0.53
C VAL A 499 9.97 -46.43 -0.95
N GLN A 500 10.72 -47.53 -0.77
CA GLN A 500 12.12 -47.63 -1.18
C GLN A 500 12.29 -47.57 -2.71
N ASN A 501 11.46 -48.31 -3.45
CA ASN A 501 11.45 -48.28 -4.91
C ASN A 501 11.14 -46.87 -5.42
N TYR A 502 10.13 -46.22 -4.84
CA TYR A 502 9.81 -44.83 -5.15
C TYR A 502 10.97 -43.89 -4.87
N SER A 503 11.61 -43.97 -3.70
CA SER A 503 12.74 -43.11 -3.32
C SER A 503 13.93 -43.29 -4.27
N THR A 504 14.16 -44.51 -4.75
CA THR A 504 15.25 -44.83 -5.69
C THR A 504 14.95 -44.27 -7.09
N VAL A 505 13.72 -44.43 -7.59
CA VAL A 505 13.31 -43.88 -8.88
C VAL A 505 13.29 -42.34 -8.85
N HIS A 506 12.77 -41.76 -7.78
CA HIS A 506 12.75 -40.32 -7.55
C HIS A 506 14.17 -39.73 -7.50
N ALA A 507 15.12 -40.40 -6.83
CA ALA A 507 16.52 -39.96 -6.82
C ALA A 507 17.16 -40.00 -8.22
N ILE A 508 16.91 -41.05 -9.01
CA ILE A 508 17.43 -41.16 -10.39
C ILE A 508 16.85 -40.07 -11.31
N VAL A 509 15.55 -39.79 -11.21
CA VAL A 509 14.89 -38.75 -12.01
C VAL A 509 15.37 -37.36 -11.60
N HIS A 510 15.48 -37.08 -10.30
CA HIS A 510 16.00 -35.80 -9.83
C HIS A 510 17.47 -35.57 -10.16
N ASP A 511 18.33 -36.59 -10.12
CA ASP A 511 19.72 -36.46 -10.58
C ASP A 511 19.80 -36.09 -12.06
N TYR A 512 18.88 -36.61 -12.88
CA TYR A 512 18.78 -36.26 -14.30
C TYR A 512 18.28 -34.83 -14.51
N GLU A 513 17.25 -34.41 -13.78
CA GLU A 513 16.73 -33.03 -13.83
C GLU A 513 17.74 -32.00 -13.30
N ILE A 514 18.44 -32.31 -12.21
CA ILE A 514 19.50 -31.47 -11.66
C ILE A 514 20.65 -31.34 -12.67
N SER A 515 21.00 -32.42 -13.35
CA SER A 515 22.03 -32.37 -14.42
C SER A 515 21.58 -31.49 -15.59
N ALA A 516 20.33 -31.63 -16.04
CA ALA A 516 19.78 -30.79 -17.10
C ALA A 516 19.70 -29.30 -16.72
N LEU A 517 19.26 -28.99 -15.49
CA LEU A 517 19.23 -27.62 -14.97
C LEU A 517 20.63 -27.03 -14.80
N LYS A 518 21.61 -27.87 -14.44
CA LYS A 518 23.02 -27.45 -14.34
C LYS A 518 23.59 -27.11 -15.72
N ASP A 519 23.29 -27.91 -16.75
CA ASP A 519 23.68 -27.62 -18.13
C ASP A 519 23.03 -26.32 -18.65
N GLU A 520 21.74 -26.11 -18.35
CA GLU A 520 21.05 -24.84 -18.67
C GLU A 520 21.68 -23.64 -17.94
N LEU A 521 22.02 -23.79 -16.66
CA LEU A 521 22.68 -22.75 -15.88
C LEU A 521 24.05 -22.41 -16.46
N GLU A 522 24.84 -23.42 -16.83
CA GLU A 522 26.16 -23.23 -17.46
C GLU A 522 26.03 -22.52 -18.81
N GLN A 523 25.01 -22.85 -19.60
CA GLN A 523 24.71 -22.14 -20.85
C GLN A 523 24.33 -20.68 -20.60
N LYS A 524 23.54 -20.40 -19.55
CA LYS A 524 23.16 -19.04 -19.16
C LYS A 524 24.36 -18.24 -18.64
N ASP A 525 25.25 -18.85 -17.87
CA ASP A 525 26.48 -18.21 -17.41
C ASP A 525 27.40 -17.86 -18.58
N GLN A 526 27.51 -18.73 -19.59
CA GLN A 526 28.23 -18.42 -20.83
C GLN A 526 27.58 -17.25 -21.60
N GLN A 527 26.25 -17.18 -21.66
CA GLN A 527 25.53 -16.04 -22.27
C GLN A 527 25.78 -14.74 -21.49
N ILE A 528 25.78 -14.79 -20.16
CA ILE A 528 26.08 -13.63 -19.31
C ILE A 528 27.52 -13.17 -19.51
N GLY A 529 28.49 -14.10 -19.58
CA GLY A 529 29.88 -13.79 -19.87
C GLY A 529 30.04 -13.07 -21.22
N ALA A 530 29.42 -13.59 -22.28
CA ALA A 530 29.44 -12.96 -23.60
C ALA A 530 28.80 -11.55 -23.61
N LEU A 531 27.72 -11.36 -22.83
CA LEU A 531 27.09 -10.04 -22.67
C LEU A 531 27.98 -9.08 -21.86
N MET A 532 28.66 -9.55 -20.81
CA MET A 532 29.62 -8.75 -20.05
C MET A 532 30.78 -8.29 -20.92
N ASP A 533 31.34 -9.17 -21.77
CA ASP A 533 32.40 -8.81 -22.72
C ASP A 533 31.93 -7.75 -23.73
N GLN A 534 30.71 -7.89 -24.27
CA GLN A 534 30.11 -6.88 -25.15
C GLN A 534 29.91 -5.54 -24.42
N LEU A 535 29.49 -5.58 -23.15
CA LEU A 535 29.31 -4.38 -22.34
C LEU A 535 30.67 -3.69 -22.10
N GLY A 536 31.71 -4.46 -21.80
CA GLY A 536 33.08 -3.98 -21.64
C GLY A 536 33.63 -3.32 -22.91
N TRP A 537 33.43 -3.95 -24.07
CA TRP A 537 33.81 -3.36 -25.37
C TRP A 537 33.05 -2.06 -25.67
N LYS A 538 31.75 -2.02 -25.37
CA LYS A 538 30.97 -0.79 -25.51
C LYS A 538 31.43 0.30 -24.54
N GLY A 539 31.79 -0.05 -23.31
CA GLY A 539 32.37 0.87 -22.32
C GLY A 539 33.65 1.52 -22.84
N GLN A 540 34.62 0.72 -23.29
CA GLN A 540 35.86 1.24 -23.90
C GLN A 540 35.59 2.15 -25.10
N LYS A 541 34.60 1.81 -25.92
CA LYS A 541 34.22 2.65 -27.06
C LYS A 541 33.57 3.97 -26.65
N ILE A 542 32.85 4.00 -25.52
CA ILE A 542 32.31 5.23 -24.94
C ILE A 542 33.46 6.10 -24.43
N ASP A 543 34.39 5.53 -23.67
CA ASP A 543 35.56 6.25 -23.15
C ASP A 543 36.37 6.89 -24.31
N ASP A 544 36.65 6.13 -25.37
CA ASP A 544 37.30 6.62 -26.60
C ASP A 544 36.54 7.77 -27.29
N LEU A 545 35.20 7.74 -27.23
CA LEU A 545 34.36 8.79 -27.81
C LEU A 545 34.33 10.03 -26.91
N GLU A 546 34.31 9.86 -25.59
CA GLU A 546 34.39 10.96 -24.62
C GLU A 546 35.72 11.69 -24.73
N ASP A 547 36.84 10.98 -24.86
CA ASP A 547 38.17 11.57 -25.08
C ASP A 547 38.22 12.38 -26.39
N LYS A 548 37.66 11.83 -27.47
CA LYS A 548 37.55 12.55 -28.75
C LYS A 548 36.66 13.78 -28.65
N LEU A 549 35.55 13.69 -27.92
CA LEU A 549 34.67 14.83 -27.67
C LEU A 549 35.42 15.92 -26.90
N GLY A 550 36.13 15.57 -25.84
CA GLY A 550 36.95 16.51 -25.06
C GLY A 550 38.05 17.18 -25.90
N GLN A 551 38.69 16.44 -26.81
CA GLN A 551 39.65 17.03 -27.76
C GLN A 551 38.97 18.02 -28.71
N ARG A 552 37.78 17.70 -29.22
CA ARG A 552 37.01 18.60 -30.10
C ARG A 552 36.53 19.83 -29.37
N ASP A 553 36.08 19.71 -28.13
CA ASP A 553 35.69 20.86 -27.30
C ASP A 553 36.87 21.79 -27.06
N HIS A 554 38.06 21.24 -26.82
CA HIS A 554 39.30 22.03 -26.71
C HIS A 554 39.65 22.74 -28.02
N GLU A 555 39.55 22.05 -29.17
CA GLU A 555 39.76 22.64 -30.50
C GLU A 555 38.76 23.78 -30.78
N ILE A 556 37.48 23.58 -30.44
CA ILE A 556 36.44 24.60 -30.57
C ILE A 556 36.74 25.82 -29.70
N ALA A 557 37.21 25.62 -28.46
CA ALA A 557 37.60 26.72 -27.58
C ALA A 557 38.75 27.55 -28.19
N LEU A 558 39.78 26.89 -28.70
CA LEU A 558 40.91 27.55 -29.38
C LEU A 558 40.47 28.32 -30.63
N LEU A 559 39.63 27.70 -31.47
CA LEU A 559 39.09 28.35 -32.67
C LEU A 559 38.22 29.56 -32.31
N LYS A 560 37.46 29.50 -31.22
CA LYS A 560 36.65 30.61 -30.74
C LYS A 560 37.51 31.78 -30.27
N ASP A 561 38.60 31.51 -29.56
CA ASP A 561 39.56 32.53 -29.13
C ASP A 561 40.31 33.16 -30.32
N GLU A 562 40.64 32.36 -31.32
CA GLU A 562 41.24 32.83 -32.57
C GLU A 562 40.27 33.68 -33.39
N LEU A 563 39.00 33.26 -33.50
CA LEU A 563 37.94 34.05 -34.13
C LEU A 563 37.76 35.40 -33.42
N GLY A 564 37.79 35.41 -32.08
CA GLY A 564 37.72 36.63 -31.28
C GLY A 564 38.89 37.59 -31.55
N ARG A 565 40.12 37.06 -31.64
CA ARG A 565 41.31 37.85 -32.04
C ARG A 565 41.18 38.42 -33.45
N ASN A 566 40.76 37.60 -34.41
CA ASN A 566 40.56 38.03 -35.80
C ASN A 566 39.45 39.07 -35.94
N SER A 567 38.39 38.97 -35.14
CA SER A 567 37.33 40.00 -35.04
C SER A 567 37.93 41.32 -34.59
N HIS A 568 38.67 41.34 -33.48
CA HIS A 568 39.33 42.55 -32.99
C HIS A 568 40.32 43.14 -34.00
N GLN A 569 41.03 42.31 -34.76
CA GLN A 569 41.92 42.77 -35.81
C GLN A 569 41.13 43.40 -36.97
N THR A 570 40.01 42.80 -37.38
CA THR A 570 39.11 43.36 -38.39
C THR A 570 38.56 44.72 -37.93
N ASP A 571 38.06 44.81 -36.70
CA ASP A 571 37.58 46.08 -36.12
C ASP A 571 38.69 47.16 -36.11
N GLY A 572 39.92 46.77 -35.79
CA GLY A 572 41.09 47.65 -35.84
C GLY A 572 41.38 48.16 -37.26
N LEU A 573 41.36 47.26 -38.25
CA LEU A 573 41.57 47.60 -39.66
C LEU A 573 40.44 48.46 -40.22
N GLU A 574 39.18 48.20 -39.84
CA GLU A 574 38.03 48.99 -40.26
C GLU A 574 38.11 50.43 -39.73
N ASN A 575 38.50 50.60 -38.47
CA ASN A 575 38.77 51.92 -37.90
C ASN A 575 39.91 52.66 -38.61
N GLU A 576 41.01 51.96 -38.93
CA GLU A 576 42.13 52.53 -39.66
C GLU A 576 41.75 52.93 -41.09
N LEU A 577 40.98 52.09 -41.79
CA LEU A 577 40.44 52.36 -43.11
C LEU A 577 39.48 53.55 -43.08
N GLY A 578 38.62 53.66 -42.06
CA GLY A 578 37.75 54.81 -41.83
C GLY A 578 38.54 56.11 -41.65
N ARG A 579 39.61 56.08 -40.86
CA ARG A 579 40.52 57.24 -40.68
C ARG A 579 41.22 57.61 -41.98
N LYS A 580 41.71 56.62 -42.74
CA LYS A 580 42.34 56.85 -44.05
C LYS A 580 41.34 57.39 -45.08
N GLY A 581 40.09 56.95 -45.04
CA GLY A 581 39.01 57.50 -45.86
C GLY A 581 38.74 58.98 -45.56
N GLN A 582 38.74 59.37 -44.28
CA GLN A 582 38.64 60.78 -43.87
C GLN A 582 39.85 61.60 -44.34
N GLU A 583 41.06 61.05 -44.24
CA GLU A 583 42.29 61.70 -44.71
C GLU A 583 42.27 61.91 -46.24
N ILE A 584 41.83 60.91 -47.00
CA ILE A 584 41.66 61.02 -48.46
C ILE A 584 40.60 62.07 -48.81
N ALA A 585 39.48 62.11 -48.09
CA ALA A 585 38.44 63.12 -48.32
C ALA A 585 38.99 64.55 -48.09
N ALA A 586 39.73 64.77 -47.01
CA ALA A 586 40.37 66.06 -46.72
C ALA A 586 41.41 66.45 -47.79
N LEU A 587 42.24 65.50 -48.22
CA LEU A 587 43.22 65.73 -49.31
C LEU A 587 42.53 66.00 -50.65
N SER A 588 41.39 65.36 -50.93
CA SER A 588 40.59 65.61 -52.13
C SER A 588 40.02 67.03 -52.12
N ASP A 589 39.46 67.48 -50.99
CA ASP A 589 38.94 68.85 -50.84
C ASP A 589 40.05 69.89 -51.02
N GLU A 590 41.26 69.62 -50.50
CA GLU A 590 42.43 70.49 -50.66
C GLU A 590 42.93 70.51 -52.11
N LEU A 591 42.92 69.37 -52.82
CA LEU A 591 43.26 69.31 -54.23
C LEU A 591 42.26 70.10 -55.10
N ASP A 592 40.96 69.96 -54.83
CA ASP A 592 39.91 70.74 -55.51
C ASP A 592 40.06 72.24 -55.26
N GLN A 593 40.45 72.63 -54.04
CA GLN A 593 40.77 74.02 -53.71
C GLN A 593 41.97 74.53 -54.51
N GLN A 594 43.06 73.77 -54.58
CA GLN A 594 44.23 74.13 -55.38
C GLN A 594 43.91 74.21 -56.87
N SER A 595 43.07 73.31 -57.38
CA SER A 595 42.61 73.36 -58.77
C SER A 595 41.84 74.65 -59.06
N ARG A 596 40.93 75.06 -58.17
CA ARG A 596 40.21 76.34 -58.30
C ARG A 596 41.14 77.54 -58.26
N GLU A 597 42.16 77.52 -57.41
CA GLU A 597 43.17 78.58 -57.35
C GLU A 597 44.00 78.65 -58.64
N ASN A 598 44.39 77.51 -59.20
CA ASN A 598 45.05 77.45 -60.51
C ASN A 598 44.16 78.01 -61.62
N ASP A 599 42.87 77.67 -61.66
CA ASP A 599 41.93 78.22 -62.65
C ASP A 599 41.84 79.76 -62.56
N ILE A 600 41.81 80.31 -61.35
CA ILE A 600 41.84 81.76 -61.12
C ILE A 600 43.16 82.38 -61.62
N LEU A 601 44.29 81.73 -61.34
CA LEU A 601 45.60 82.18 -61.80
C LEU A 601 45.72 82.13 -63.32
N TYR A 602 45.26 81.06 -63.97
CA TYR A 602 45.19 80.95 -65.43
C TYR A 602 44.29 82.02 -66.04
N GLY A 603 43.14 82.32 -65.42
CA GLY A 603 42.27 83.43 -65.83
C GLY A 603 43.00 84.78 -65.78
N ARG A 604 43.74 85.05 -64.69
CA ARG A 604 44.57 86.27 -64.55
C ARG A 604 45.69 86.34 -65.58
N ILE A 605 46.36 85.23 -65.86
CA ILE A 605 47.42 85.16 -66.89
C ILE A 605 46.81 85.48 -68.26
N GLY A 606 45.68 84.88 -68.62
CA GLY A 606 45.00 85.17 -69.89
C GLY A 606 44.60 86.64 -70.02
N GLU A 607 44.16 87.27 -68.93
CA GLU A 607 43.84 88.70 -68.93
C GLU A 607 45.09 89.60 -69.07
N LEU A 608 46.18 89.24 -68.40
CA LEU A 608 47.51 89.87 -68.57
C LEU A 608 48.01 89.74 -70.01
N GLU A 609 47.95 88.54 -70.60
CA GLU A 609 48.33 88.28 -71.99
C GLU A 609 47.53 89.12 -72.98
N ARG A 610 46.20 89.24 -72.77
CA ARG A 610 45.34 90.14 -73.56
C ARG A 610 45.81 91.59 -73.45
N THR A 611 46.08 92.06 -72.22
CA THR A 611 46.51 93.44 -71.96
C THR A 611 47.88 93.74 -72.60
N VAL A 612 48.83 92.80 -72.49
CA VAL A 612 50.13 92.89 -73.17
C VAL A 612 49.97 92.89 -74.69
N GLY A 613 49.05 92.09 -75.22
CA GLY A 613 48.69 92.09 -76.64
C GLY A 613 48.16 93.45 -77.11
N GLU A 614 47.26 94.06 -76.35
CA GLU A 614 46.74 95.42 -76.61
C GLU A 614 47.84 96.48 -76.57
N MET A 615 48.71 96.44 -75.54
CA MET A 615 49.88 97.31 -75.44
C MET A 615 50.83 97.14 -76.62
N ARG A 616 51.07 95.91 -77.07
CA ARG A 616 51.93 95.61 -78.23
C ARG A 616 51.38 96.24 -79.50
N THR A 617 50.08 96.10 -79.75
CA THR A 617 49.40 96.73 -80.89
C THR A 617 49.48 98.26 -80.81
N TRP A 618 49.26 98.82 -79.62
CA TRP A 618 49.38 100.28 -79.39
C TRP A 618 50.80 100.80 -79.65
N ILE A 619 51.83 100.10 -79.14
CA ILE A 619 53.24 100.43 -79.39
C ILE A 619 53.56 100.36 -80.89
N GLN A 620 53.07 99.34 -81.60
CA GLN A 620 53.26 99.22 -83.05
C GLN A 620 52.64 100.40 -83.81
N SER A 621 51.42 100.84 -83.45
CA SER A 621 50.82 102.04 -84.04
C SER A 621 51.63 103.31 -83.77
N LEU A 622 52.16 103.46 -82.55
CA LEU A 622 53.04 104.58 -82.17
C LEU A 622 54.35 104.60 -82.96
N ILE A 623 55.00 103.43 -83.12
CA ILE A 623 56.20 103.29 -83.96
C ILE A 623 55.88 103.72 -85.39
N HIS A 624 54.74 103.28 -85.95
CA HIS A 624 54.36 103.62 -87.30
C HIS A 624 54.08 105.13 -87.47
N MET A 625 53.40 105.77 -86.50
CA MET A 625 53.21 107.23 -86.48
C MET A 625 54.53 107.99 -86.41
N ASN A 626 55.45 107.58 -85.53
CA ASN A 626 56.75 108.21 -85.40
C ASN A 626 57.60 108.05 -86.67
N GLN A 627 57.59 106.87 -87.30
CA GLN A 627 58.27 106.65 -88.58
C GLN A 627 57.73 107.57 -89.69
N SER A 628 56.41 107.76 -89.77
CA SER A 628 55.80 108.70 -90.71
C SER A 628 56.19 110.16 -90.42
N SER A 629 56.26 110.55 -89.13
CA SER A 629 56.68 111.90 -88.74
C SER A 629 58.15 112.17 -89.06
N ILE A 630 59.03 111.22 -88.74
CA ILE A 630 60.47 111.28 -89.05
C ILE A 630 60.68 111.40 -90.57
N SER A 631 59.99 110.59 -91.37
CA SER A 631 60.09 110.66 -92.84
C SER A 631 59.65 112.02 -93.39
N TRP A 632 58.62 112.64 -92.81
CA TRP A 632 58.18 113.97 -93.19
C TRP A 632 59.21 115.05 -92.84
N GLN A 633 59.81 114.97 -91.64
CA GLN A 633 60.86 115.89 -91.21
C GLN A 633 62.13 115.80 -92.06
N TYR A 634 62.58 114.59 -92.43
CA TYR A 634 63.74 114.40 -93.31
C TYR A 634 63.57 115.08 -94.67
N LYS A 635 62.36 115.02 -95.26
CA LYS A 635 62.07 115.66 -96.54
C LYS A 635 62.15 117.19 -96.46
N GLN A 636 61.69 117.78 -95.35
CA GLN A 636 61.80 119.23 -95.12
C GLN A 636 63.26 119.68 -94.96
N LEU A 637 64.10 118.85 -94.34
CA LEU A 637 65.51 119.15 -94.14
C LEU A 637 66.29 119.16 -95.46
N GLU A 638 66.00 118.21 -96.36
CA GLU A 638 66.62 118.12 -97.69
C GLU A 638 66.25 119.32 -98.59
N GLU A 639 65.00 119.81 -98.49
CA GLU A 639 64.55 121.03 -99.18
C GLU A 639 65.27 122.29 -98.68
N LEU A 640 65.52 122.41 -97.37
CA LEU A 640 66.27 123.52 -96.78
C LEU A 640 67.76 123.50 -97.14
N GLU A 641 68.38 122.32 -97.15
CA GLU A 641 69.80 122.15 -97.47
C GLU A 641 70.10 122.52 -98.94
N ALA A 642 69.17 122.19 -99.85
CA ALA A 642 69.25 122.62 -101.25
C ALA A 642 69.20 124.15 -101.41
N LEU A 643 68.36 124.84 -100.63
CA LEU A 643 68.25 126.30 -100.64
C LEU A 643 69.54 126.98 -100.15
N ALA A 644 70.11 126.48 -99.05
CA ALA A 644 71.34 127.02 -98.46
C ALA A 644 72.54 126.94 -99.42
N ARG A 645 72.70 125.84 -100.17
CA ARG A 645 73.76 125.71 -101.19
C ARG A 645 73.64 126.76 -102.28
N THR A 646 72.42 127.00 -102.80
CA THR A 646 72.24 127.99 -103.88
C THR A 646 72.56 129.42 -103.46
N THR A 647 72.37 129.76 -102.18
CA THR A 647 72.62 131.10 -101.65
C THR A 647 74.12 131.35 -101.45
N LEU A 648 74.85 130.38 -100.89
CA LEU A 648 76.29 130.46 -100.68
C LEU A 648 77.08 130.58 -101.99
N GLU A 649 76.64 129.90 -103.05
CA GLU A 649 77.28 129.95 -104.37
C GLU A 649 77.20 131.37 -104.99
N GLN A 650 76.10 132.10 -104.75
CA GLN A 650 75.93 133.47 -105.25
C GLN A 650 76.79 134.49 -104.49
N GLU A 651 76.94 134.34 -103.18
CA GLU A 651 77.79 135.23 -102.37
C GLU A 651 79.28 135.06 -102.67
N TRP A 652 79.72 133.82 -102.92
CA TRP A 652 81.11 133.54 -103.30
C TRP A 652 81.51 134.23 -104.61
N GLN A 653 80.64 134.17 -105.62
CA GLN A 653 80.88 134.82 -106.92
C GLN A 653 81.04 136.34 -106.76
N HIS A 654 80.19 136.97 -105.93
CA HIS A 654 80.25 138.40 -105.69
C HIS A 654 81.54 138.83 -104.95
N TRP A 655 82.04 138.02 -104.01
CA TRP A 655 83.29 138.31 -103.29
C TRP A 655 84.53 138.20 -104.18
N SER A 656 84.56 137.25 -105.10
CA SER A 656 85.69 137.05 -106.03
C SER A 656 85.92 138.26 -106.94
N GLU A 657 84.85 138.86 -107.46
CA GLU A 657 84.92 140.05 -108.33
C GLU A 657 85.52 141.28 -107.61
N LYS A 658 85.30 141.40 -106.31
CA LYS A 658 85.73 142.57 -105.52
C LYS A 658 87.21 142.53 -105.15
N THR A 659 87.76 141.34 -104.95
CA THR A 659 89.11 141.17 -104.39
C THR A 659 90.21 141.36 -105.44
N MET A 660 89.94 141.03 -106.71
CA MET A 660 90.89 141.23 -107.80
C MET A 660 91.13 142.71 -108.13
N TYR A 661 90.15 143.60 -107.89
CA TYR A 661 90.28 145.03 -108.18
C TYR A 661 91.23 145.77 -107.22
N SER A 662 91.36 145.29 -105.97
CA SER A 662 92.24 145.92 -104.97
C SER A 662 93.72 145.56 -105.13
N HIS A 663 94.04 144.37 -105.66
CA HIS A 663 95.43 143.92 -105.77
C HIS A 663 96.23 144.66 -106.85
N ALA A 664 95.60 145.07 -107.96
CA ALA A 664 96.30 145.78 -109.02
C ALA A 664 96.77 147.19 -108.59
N HIS A 665 96.02 147.85 -107.70
CA HIS A 665 96.32 149.20 -107.24
C HIS A 665 97.50 149.27 -106.24
N LEU A 666 97.75 148.18 -105.51
CA LEU A 666 98.83 148.11 -104.53
C LEU A 666 100.21 147.98 -105.19
N VAL A 667 100.27 147.32 -106.35
CA VAL A 667 101.53 147.04 -107.06
C VAL A 667 102.13 148.31 -107.67
N ASN A 668 101.30 149.20 -108.22
CA ASN A 668 101.76 150.48 -108.78
C ASN A 668 102.36 151.42 -107.72
N TRP A 669 101.86 151.37 -106.48
CA TRP A 669 102.32 152.27 -105.42
C TRP A 669 103.71 151.93 -104.88
N ILE A 670 104.10 150.65 -104.91
CA ILE A 670 105.38 150.19 -104.35
C ILE A 670 106.56 150.52 -105.28
N GLN A 671 106.34 150.57 -106.60
CA GLN A 671 107.42 150.79 -107.56
C GLN A 671 107.91 152.25 -107.62
N GLU A 672 107.04 153.22 -107.35
CA GLU A 672 107.44 154.64 -107.26
C GLU A 672 108.35 154.92 -106.04
N ARG A 673 108.09 154.24 -104.91
CA ARG A 673 108.82 154.51 -103.65
C ARG A 673 110.25 154.02 -103.61
N ILE A 674 110.62 153.08 -104.48
CA ILE A 674 111.96 152.49 -104.48
C ILE A 674 112.97 153.39 -105.20
N ALA A 675 112.57 154.15 -106.23
CA ALA A 675 113.54 154.94 -106.99
C ALA A 675 113.93 156.26 -106.30
N GLU A 676 113.04 156.86 -105.50
CA GLU A 676 113.35 158.06 -104.71
C GLU A 676 114.42 157.81 -103.64
N MET A 677 114.52 156.59 -103.10
CA MET A 677 115.53 156.27 -102.09
C MET A 677 116.94 156.22 -102.66
N THR A 678 117.12 155.83 -103.92
CA THR A 678 118.45 155.69 -104.52
C THR A 678 119.15 157.04 -104.74
N ALA A 679 118.40 158.15 -104.80
CA ALA A 679 118.96 159.50 -104.92
C ALA A 679 119.48 160.09 -103.60
N LEU A 680 119.03 159.56 -102.45
CA LEU A 680 119.37 160.09 -101.11
C LEU A 680 120.66 159.50 -100.53
N GLU A 681 121.10 158.33 -101.01
CA GLU A 681 122.21 157.61 -100.39
C GLU A 681 123.61 158.12 -100.85
N GLU A 682 123.73 158.74 -102.03
CA GLU A 682 125.03 159.30 -102.47
C GLU A 682 125.32 160.71 -101.90
N GLU A 683 124.30 161.43 -101.44
CA GLU A 683 124.47 162.73 -100.76
C GLU A 683 125.06 162.57 -99.34
N GLU A 684 124.85 161.43 -98.68
CA GLU A 684 125.38 161.13 -97.35
C GLU A 684 126.91 160.85 -97.35
N ALA A 685 127.50 160.52 -98.49
CA ALA A 685 128.95 160.31 -98.60
C ALA A 685 129.76 161.63 -98.52
N THR A 686 129.11 162.77 -98.76
CA THR A 686 129.71 164.11 -98.80
C THR A 686 130.21 164.63 -97.44
N THR A 687 129.73 164.11 -96.30
CA THR A 687 129.93 164.74 -94.98
C THR A 687 130.89 164.00 -94.06
N ARG A 688 131.24 162.74 -94.34
CA ARG A 688 131.97 161.90 -93.39
C ARG A 688 133.50 162.15 -93.31
N ASN A 689 134.13 162.84 -94.27
CA ASN A 689 135.60 163.06 -94.25
C ASN A 689 136.06 164.48 -93.86
N LYS A 690 135.15 165.45 -93.75
CA LYS A 690 135.46 166.80 -93.24
C LYS A 690 135.69 166.82 -91.72
N TYR A 691 135.19 165.80 -91.00
CA TYR A 691 135.29 165.67 -89.53
C TYR A 691 136.55 164.94 -89.05
N LYS A 692 137.37 164.38 -89.97
CA LYS A 692 138.67 163.81 -89.63
C LYS A 692 139.75 164.89 -89.68
N HIS A 693 140.12 165.31 -88.49
CA HIS A 693 141.51 165.64 -88.19
C HIS A 693 142.03 167.07 -88.41
N GLU A 694 141.11 168.03 -88.30
CA GLU A 694 141.25 169.15 -87.34
C GLU A 694 141.65 168.66 -85.91
N PHE A 695 141.48 167.36 -85.60
CA PHE A 695 142.02 166.66 -84.43
C PHE A 695 143.55 166.41 -84.42
N TYR A 696 144.33 166.54 -85.50
CA TYR A 696 145.82 166.42 -85.38
C TYR A 696 146.56 167.74 -85.14
N ASP A 697 145.92 168.88 -85.38
CA ASP A 697 146.42 170.17 -84.90
C ASP A 697 146.38 170.27 -83.35
N SER A 698 145.60 169.41 -82.67
CA SER A 698 145.58 169.28 -81.20
C SER A 698 146.78 168.50 -80.60
N ILE A 699 147.67 167.88 -81.39
CA ILE A 699 148.90 167.24 -80.88
C ILE A 699 150.11 168.20 -80.86
N LYS A 700 150.00 169.37 -81.50
CA LYS A 700 151.00 170.45 -81.48
C LYS A 700 151.31 171.01 -80.08
N GLU A 701 150.43 170.80 -79.10
CA GLU A 701 150.50 171.50 -77.80
C GLU A 701 151.07 170.65 -76.65
N ILE A 702 151.24 169.33 -76.82
CA ILE A 702 151.58 168.42 -75.68
C ILE A 702 153.08 168.07 -75.54
N GLU A 703 153.93 167.98 -76.58
CA GLU A 703 155.37 167.63 -76.37
C GLU A 703 156.36 168.80 -76.25
N ARG A 704 155.89 170.05 -76.42
CA ARG A 704 156.57 171.23 -75.86
C ARG A 704 156.59 171.22 -74.32
N VAL A 705 155.64 170.53 -73.66
CA VAL A 705 155.48 170.53 -72.19
C VAL A 705 156.46 169.58 -71.46
N ARG A 706 157.21 168.69 -72.15
CA ARG A 706 158.23 167.81 -71.50
C ARG A 706 159.70 168.18 -71.77
N PHE A 707 159.97 169.31 -72.43
CA PHE A 707 161.26 170.00 -72.38
C PHE A 707 161.64 170.46 -70.95
N ALA A 708 160.67 170.70 -70.06
CA ALA A 708 160.93 171.41 -68.81
C ALA A 708 161.11 170.54 -67.55
N LEU A 709 160.78 169.24 -67.63
CA LEU A 709 160.87 168.30 -66.52
C LEU A 709 161.66 167.09 -67.02
N GLY A 710 162.98 167.16 -67.04
CA GLY A 710 163.75 167.39 -65.84
C GLY A 710 164.55 166.10 -65.64
N VAL A 711 165.87 166.10 -65.82
CA VAL A 711 166.83 166.71 -64.89
C VAL A 711 166.79 166.07 -63.48
N VAL A 712 165.81 165.19 -63.15
CA VAL A 712 165.50 164.90 -61.74
C VAL A 712 165.58 163.43 -61.30
N LEU A 713 165.26 162.38 -62.09
CA LEU A 713 165.09 161.02 -61.50
C LEU A 713 165.77 159.87 -62.25
N SER A 714 167.02 160.12 -62.59
CA SER A 714 168.18 159.43 -62.01
C SER A 714 167.94 158.18 -61.14
N GLY A 715 168.33 157.04 -61.68
CA GLY A 715 167.29 156.26 -62.31
C GLY A 715 166.55 155.52 -61.24
N TRP A 716 167.35 154.68 -60.62
CA TRP A 716 167.01 154.08 -59.38
C TRP A 716 166.00 152.94 -59.56
N ILE A 717 166.50 151.71 -59.48
CA ILE A 717 166.84 151.08 -58.18
C ILE A 717 165.51 150.70 -57.55
N LEU A 718 165.26 149.44 -57.24
CA LEU A 718 166.15 148.32 -57.05
C LEU A 718 165.28 147.08 -57.19
N GLU A 719 165.97 146.00 -57.55
CA GLU A 719 165.64 144.60 -57.22
C GLU A 719 164.41 143.98 -57.87
#